data_AF-A0A9W8IQE0-F1
#
_entry.id   AF-A0A9W8IQE0-F1
#
_cell.length_a   1.000
_cell.length_b   1.000
_cell.length_c   1.000
_cell.angle_alpha   90.00
_cell.angle_beta   90.00
_cell.angle_gamma   90.00
#
_symmetry.space_group_name_H-M   'P 1'
#
loop_
_entity.id
_entity.type
_entity.pdbx_description
1 polymer ?
#
loop_
_entity_poly.entity_id
_entity_poly.type
_entity_poly.pdbx_seq_one_letter_code
_entity_poly.pdbx_strand_id
1 'polypeptide(L)'
;MAATLRRIAWCMVVALATAGLCSGETTESAVHILDSKTFKTWSAAQSLALVEFYAPWCGYCQAMAPAYEMAAKTLQEDKIPLAKVDCVEEKGLCDDMDIPGYPTLKVLKHGSFYSYNGTRQESAIVAYMRKHHRSAVTEVSSTEFGEFVKSERVVVMGFFDSDSSALRVLEEVAGDFRDEYAFGYTSNKLTAKKLGLTAPGLVVYKDFDERWDAFDGMFFANDVRKFIRARSIPLLGEMSARSFGTYAKAGFPIGTIFFKGDDSRKKLEAALLPVAKEFRGVVSFALVDVTFYQRHAFLLNLKAEWPAFAIQDVAAQTKYPMDQSKDLTTEEVRKFVQAFASGSLEPNYKSDPIPKANSGPVFELVSKQFTQIAFDKTKDVLIEFYAPQCIYCKRLAPIYSELGKSLMHNSGLVVAKMNAVTNDIPSNDPELSIPGYPTIVLIRADDNKVIKYDGDRSLESFVEFVRANGARPISYAPVNIEKAHGQVHGATHISLPMQPISPSAADYIKSAKAGIESLEYIDDLIREYLLFRGFKDTLKALEEDLEGDHDKGFHAEKIVDELLGMATGLDADGLLEYWKYLSYRFFSHLSPKYHRTTRMFEKRLIRLFLVSAINADRREKIRQFMDKHGKELGQQGGDWIPWLGLEYVDEPSARPEFEAHFGDDWLVSLKSALTDFIQTVFPAMAVPRIMLFDKDRREREALQRRLKIYEEQLNGETKIKALELSCMSSALVEDHIGGVPVAWSPNLKPATAELAADNIATIDQSLGVIQTDEPSSMLKISQEDVFLEHNSGISLAMFSPTGALIASYDDECILKIWSPDLTSTVPKLKNELDFTVNAMAWDKKHAHLLYLYDDDGYLHTLNTNTNLMSRQLLLERRHPWIQSMQTSSASSTLLTVSSSKPEATTDLLVHIWDANANKTVASKRLAFPAESHGVCAALNHNGNLAALAYSTGHVRLLDTRTFETVASITTKQKGLCSAEFSLDEDSLMVVTETGGLTQWSLRKDSQMTAASSLGIGAADGGAVSADSRLDYERVAFTPDRENIVIAPKDQCLVFNVDSAALTDTMRRHKGLVSCVDFVADRSLSASEDGTIRVARYRKV
;
A
#
# COMPACT_ATOMS: atom_id res chain seq x y z
N MET A 1 19.06 36.68 -5.49
CA MET A 1 20.21 35.84 -5.90
C MET A 1 21.17 35.47 -4.76
N ALA A 2 21.86 36.40 -4.08
CA ALA A 2 22.96 36.05 -3.15
C ALA A 2 22.58 35.17 -1.92
N ALA A 3 21.32 35.17 -1.49
CA ALA A 3 20.86 34.36 -0.34
C ALA A 3 20.67 32.86 -0.67
N THR A 4 20.27 32.52 -1.90
CA THR A 4 19.86 31.16 -2.29
C THR A 4 21.04 30.18 -2.30
N LEU A 5 22.20 30.64 -2.79
CA LEU A 5 23.42 29.82 -2.90
C LEU A 5 23.98 29.36 -1.54
N ARG A 6 23.71 30.07 -0.44
CA ARG A 6 24.14 29.63 0.90
C ARG A 6 23.30 28.49 1.46
N ARG A 7 22.05 28.30 1.02
CA ARG A 7 21.17 27.20 1.48
C ARG A 7 21.58 25.84 0.89
N ILE A 8 22.12 25.83 -0.33
CA ILE A 8 22.57 24.61 -1.02
C ILE A 8 23.82 24.00 -0.35
N ALA A 9 24.76 24.85 0.08
CA ALA A 9 26.02 24.41 0.67
C ALA A 9 25.87 23.60 1.98
N TRP A 10 24.86 23.90 2.80
CA TRP A 10 24.62 23.16 4.06
C TRP A 10 23.98 21.78 3.84
N CYS A 11 23.18 21.61 2.79
CA CYS A 11 22.51 20.32 2.52
C CYS A 11 23.49 19.23 2.08
N MET A 12 24.56 19.57 1.36
CA MET A 12 25.53 18.59 0.85
C MET A 12 26.47 18.01 1.92
N VAL A 13 26.62 18.66 3.09
CA VAL A 13 27.53 18.19 4.16
C VAL A 13 26.93 17.03 4.96
N VAL A 14 25.61 16.93 5.05
CA VAL A 14 24.92 15.88 5.84
C VAL A 14 24.75 14.57 5.06
N ALA A 15 24.82 14.61 3.72
CA ALA A 15 24.54 13.46 2.86
C ALA A 15 25.73 12.49 2.64
N LEU A 16 26.91 12.78 3.23
CA LEU A 16 28.18 12.15 2.84
C LEU A 16 28.87 11.33 3.95
N ALA A 17 28.12 10.91 4.98
CA ALA A 17 28.65 10.28 6.19
C ALA A 17 27.93 9.00 6.66
N THR A 18 27.63 8.05 5.76
CA THR A 18 27.34 6.63 6.10
C THR A 18 27.48 5.69 4.88
N ALA A 19 28.58 5.82 4.12
CA ALA A 19 28.93 4.92 3.02
C ALA A 19 30.18 4.10 3.37
N GLY A 20 30.03 3.07 4.22
CA GLY A 20 31.16 2.28 4.70
C GLY A 20 30.76 0.89 5.21
N LEU A 21 31.27 -0.14 4.52
CA LEU A 21 31.30 -1.56 4.86
C LEU A 21 29.96 -2.26 5.19
N CYS A 22 29.58 -3.19 4.31
CA CYS A 22 29.09 -4.52 4.71
C CYS A 22 29.34 -5.50 3.56
N SER A 23 30.41 -6.29 3.66
CA SER A 23 30.65 -7.47 2.83
C SER A 23 29.79 -8.63 3.36
N GLY A 24 28.93 -9.20 2.51
CA GLY A 24 28.00 -10.25 2.93
C GLY A 24 28.65 -11.62 3.03
N GLU A 25 29.00 -12.05 4.25
CA GLU A 25 29.21 -13.47 4.57
C GLU A 25 27.89 -14.13 4.96
N THR A 26 27.64 -15.34 4.47
CA THR A 26 26.47 -16.14 4.82
C THR A 26 26.57 -16.64 6.27
N THR A 27 25.76 -16.05 7.15
CA THR A 27 25.68 -16.40 8.58
C THR A 27 24.25 -16.78 8.95
N GLU A 28 24.09 -17.76 9.85
CA GLU A 28 22.80 -18.16 10.41
C GLU A 28 22.05 -16.97 11.03
N SER A 29 20.72 -17.11 11.13
CA SER A 29 19.88 -16.11 11.79
C SER A 29 20.16 -16.11 13.29
N ALA A 30 20.29 -14.91 13.86
CA ALA A 30 20.52 -14.69 15.28
C ALA A 30 19.21 -14.69 16.10
N VAL A 31 18.05 -14.73 15.44
CA VAL A 31 16.73 -14.70 16.07
C VAL A 31 16.17 -16.12 16.16
N HIS A 32 15.92 -16.60 17.39
CA HIS A 32 15.29 -17.90 17.60
C HIS A 32 13.85 -17.93 17.06
N ILE A 33 13.49 -18.98 16.33
CA ILE A 33 12.09 -19.23 15.95
C ILE A 33 11.46 -20.11 17.05
N LEU A 34 10.27 -19.73 17.53
CA LEU A 34 9.57 -20.42 18.61
C LEU A 34 8.15 -20.84 18.18
N ASP A 35 7.78 -22.06 18.56
CA ASP A 35 6.45 -22.66 18.39
C ASP A 35 5.81 -22.97 19.76
N SER A 36 4.53 -23.36 19.81
CA SER A 36 3.82 -23.71 21.06
C SER A 36 4.50 -24.83 21.86
N LYS A 37 5.36 -25.65 21.24
CA LYS A 37 6.06 -26.76 21.89
C LYS A 37 7.36 -26.29 22.57
N THR A 38 8.10 -25.41 21.90
CA THR A 38 9.41 -24.91 22.33
C THR A 38 9.30 -23.69 23.24
N PHE A 39 8.31 -22.82 23.04
CA PHE A 39 8.17 -21.53 23.73
C PHE A 39 8.24 -21.64 25.27
N LYS A 40 7.52 -22.58 25.88
CA LYS A 40 7.48 -22.75 27.35
C LYS A 40 8.82 -23.25 27.91
N THR A 41 9.49 -24.19 27.23
CA THR A 41 10.81 -24.70 27.65
C THR A 41 11.92 -23.67 27.43
N TRP A 42 11.89 -22.94 26.31
CA TRP A 42 12.87 -21.90 26.00
C TRP A 42 12.74 -20.70 26.94
N SER A 43 11.53 -20.22 27.20
CA SER A 43 11.28 -19.06 28.08
C SER A 43 11.64 -19.36 29.54
N ALA A 44 11.35 -20.56 30.04
CA ALA A 44 11.77 -20.98 31.38
C ALA A 44 13.31 -21.01 31.57
N ALA A 45 14.09 -21.03 30.49
CA ALA A 45 15.54 -20.99 30.53
C ALA A 45 16.14 -19.57 30.44
N GLN A 46 15.37 -18.53 30.11
CA GLN A 46 15.89 -17.16 29.97
C GLN A 46 15.63 -16.30 31.21
N SER A 47 16.67 -15.63 31.71
CA SER A 47 16.54 -14.57 32.73
C SER A 47 16.03 -13.26 32.14
N LEU A 48 16.48 -12.92 30.93
CA LEU A 48 16.07 -11.77 30.12
C LEU A 48 16.10 -12.16 28.63
N ALA A 49 15.02 -11.87 27.90
CA ALA A 49 14.96 -12.05 26.44
C ALA A 49 13.93 -11.08 25.81
N LEU A 50 13.89 -10.99 24.48
CA LEU A 50 12.88 -10.24 23.74
C LEU A 50 12.23 -11.15 22.69
N VAL A 51 10.90 -11.10 22.57
CA VAL A 51 10.13 -11.91 21.61
C VAL A 51 9.29 -11.01 20.71
N GLU A 52 9.38 -11.21 19.40
CA GLU A 52 8.49 -10.65 18.39
C GLU A 52 7.30 -11.59 18.12
N PHE A 53 6.09 -11.09 18.32
CA PHE A 53 4.85 -11.70 17.87
C PHE A 53 4.42 -11.01 16.58
N TYR A 54 4.53 -11.71 15.45
CA TYR A 54 4.37 -11.14 14.11
C TYR A 54 3.34 -11.90 13.26
N ALA A 55 3.06 -11.34 12.08
CA ALA A 55 2.37 -12.05 11.00
C ALA A 55 3.10 -11.76 9.68
N PRO A 56 3.36 -12.76 8.80
CA PRO A 56 4.26 -12.63 7.66
C PRO A 56 3.76 -11.68 6.57
N TRP A 57 2.45 -11.43 6.52
CA TRP A 57 1.81 -10.45 5.63
C TRP A 57 1.82 -9.01 6.18
N CYS A 58 2.21 -8.79 7.44
CA CYS A 58 2.19 -7.46 8.04
C CYS A 58 3.46 -6.66 7.66
N GLY A 59 3.28 -5.65 6.80
CA GLY A 59 4.37 -4.77 6.36
C GLY A 59 5.15 -4.06 7.48
N TYR A 60 4.54 -3.85 8.66
CA TYR A 60 5.25 -3.31 9.83
C TYR A 60 6.21 -4.33 10.47
N CYS A 61 5.97 -5.63 10.33
CA CYS A 61 6.89 -6.69 10.77
C CYS A 61 8.03 -6.81 9.75
N GLN A 62 7.68 -6.89 8.46
CA GLN A 62 8.65 -6.94 7.35
C GLN A 62 9.64 -5.77 7.38
N ALA A 63 9.16 -4.55 7.66
CA ALA A 63 10.01 -3.36 7.78
C ALA A 63 10.86 -3.31 9.06
N MET A 64 10.50 -4.06 10.11
CA MET A 64 11.26 -4.16 11.36
C MET A 64 12.30 -5.29 11.34
N ALA A 65 12.00 -6.40 10.66
CA ALA A 65 12.81 -7.62 10.68
C ALA A 65 14.32 -7.39 10.44
N PRO A 66 14.80 -6.54 9.51
CA PRO A 66 16.23 -6.27 9.36
C PRO A 66 16.86 -5.62 10.60
N ALA A 67 16.16 -4.67 11.23
CA ALA A 67 16.62 -4.01 12.45
C ALA A 67 16.57 -4.93 13.68
N TYR A 68 15.61 -5.87 13.71
CA TYR A 68 15.50 -6.89 14.75
C TYR A 68 16.60 -7.96 14.64
N GLU A 69 16.93 -8.38 13.42
CA GLU A 69 18.00 -9.33 13.12
C GLU A 69 19.39 -8.76 13.45
N MET A 70 19.65 -7.49 13.12
CA MET A 70 20.88 -6.80 13.53
C MET A 70 20.95 -6.65 15.05
N ALA A 71 19.83 -6.30 15.71
CA ALA A 71 19.80 -6.18 17.16
C ALA A 71 20.08 -7.52 17.85
N ALA A 72 19.60 -8.62 17.28
CA ALA A 72 19.88 -9.97 17.77
C ALA A 72 21.37 -10.31 17.67
N LYS A 73 22.02 -10.01 16.54
CA LYS A 73 23.48 -10.18 16.36
C LYS A 73 24.27 -9.33 17.37
N THR A 74 23.91 -8.05 17.53
CA THR A 74 24.55 -7.13 18.49
C THR A 74 24.35 -7.55 19.96
N LEU A 75 23.25 -8.24 20.31
CA LEU A 75 22.94 -8.67 21.68
C LEU A 75 23.43 -10.09 22.04
N GLN A 76 23.97 -10.86 21.09
CA GLN A 76 24.65 -12.13 21.38
C GLN A 76 25.89 -11.92 22.26
N GLU A 77 26.60 -10.80 22.14
CA GLU A 77 27.72 -10.42 23.01
C GLU A 77 27.31 -10.35 24.49
N ASP A 78 26.15 -9.76 24.76
CA ASP A 78 25.55 -9.65 26.10
C ASP A 78 24.88 -10.95 26.57
N LYS A 79 24.76 -11.97 25.71
CA LYS A 79 23.99 -13.20 25.93
C LYS A 79 22.49 -12.96 26.14
N ILE A 80 21.92 -11.94 25.49
CA ILE A 80 20.48 -11.62 25.57
C ILE A 80 19.82 -12.11 24.27
N PRO A 81 19.11 -13.24 24.27
CA PRO A 81 18.56 -13.79 23.04
C PRO A 81 17.30 -13.03 22.59
N LEU A 82 17.17 -12.88 21.28
CA LEU A 82 15.97 -12.40 20.59
C LEU A 82 15.26 -13.59 19.92
N ALA A 83 13.94 -13.56 19.88
CA ALA A 83 13.12 -14.63 19.30
C ALA A 83 11.90 -14.10 18.56
N LYS A 84 11.26 -14.94 17.75
CA LYS A 84 10.02 -14.61 17.03
C LYS A 84 9.03 -15.79 17.00
N VAL A 85 7.75 -15.44 17.03
CA VAL A 85 6.57 -16.32 16.99
C VAL A 85 5.65 -15.85 15.86
N ASP A 86 5.29 -16.75 14.95
CA ASP A 86 4.35 -16.45 13.86
C ASP A 86 2.91 -16.68 14.33
N CYS A 87 2.17 -15.60 14.56
CA CYS A 87 0.79 -15.67 15.04
C CYS A 87 -0.24 -16.07 13.97
N VAL A 88 0.17 -16.33 12.72
CA VAL A 88 -0.72 -16.94 11.72
C VAL A 88 -0.75 -18.46 11.89
N GLU A 89 0.39 -19.06 12.27
CA GLU A 89 0.51 -20.49 12.55
C GLU A 89 0.18 -20.79 14.03
N GLU A 90 0.81 -20.07 14.96
CA GLU A 90 0.77 -20.30 16.41
C GLU A 90 -0.33 -19.48 17.12
N LYS A 91 -1.53 -19.40 16.52
CA LYS A 91 -2.64 -18.54 16.98
C LYS A 91 -2.93 -18.66 18.48
N GLY A 92 -3.14 -19.89 18.97
CA GLY A 92 -3.46 -20.14 20.37
C GLY A 92 -2.38 -19.68 21.35
N LEU A 93 -1.10 -19.68 20.96
CA LEU A 93 -0.02 -19.10 21.76
C LEU A 93 -0.09 -17.57 21.78
N CYS A 94 -0.51 -16.93 20.69
CA CYS A 94 -0.68 -15.48 20.63
C CYS A 94 -1.98 -14.99 21.30
N ASP A 95 -3.01 -15.83 21.33
CA ASP A 95 -4.24 -15.62 22.10
C ASP A 95 -3.95 -15.77 23.62
N ASP A 96 -3.31 -16.87 24.05
CA ASP A 96 -2.80 -17.09 25.43
C ASP A 96 -1.88 -15.96 25.92
N MET A 97 -1.23 -15.25 25.00
CA MET A 97 -0.26 -14.19 25.26
C MET A 97 -0.82 -12.77 25.10
N ASP A 98 -2.14 -12.57 24.96
CA ASP A 98 -2.77 -11.24 24.78
C ASP A 98 -2.05 -10.37 23.73
N ILE A 99 -2.06 -10.81 22.46
CA ILE A 99 -1.42 -10.10 21.34
C ILE A 99 -2.47 -9.30 20.53
N PRO A 100 -2.55 -7.96 20.68
CA PRO A 100 -3.60 -7.15 20.07
C PRO A 100 -3.36 -6.78 18.58
N GLY A 101 -2.23 -7.22 18.00
CA GLY A 101 -1.84 -6.89 16.63
C GLY A 101 -0.33 -7.01 16.39
N TYR A 102 0.12 -6.71 15.17
CA TYR A 102 1.46 -7.09 14.69
C TYR A 102 2.29 -5.92 14.15
N PRO A 103 3.62 -5.85 14.42
CA PRO A 103 4.34 -6.68 15.38
C PRO A 103 4.14 -6.18 16.81
N THR A 104 3.88 -7.10 17.73
CA THR A 104 3.93 -6.85 19.18
C THR A 104 5.25 -7.40 19.73
N LEU A 105 6.02 -6.56 20.41
CA LEU A 105 7.27 -6.98 21.05
C LEU A 105 7.02 -7.16 22.55
N LYS A 106 7.34 -8.33 23.12
CA LYS A 106 7.31 -8.57 24.59
C LYS A 106 8.67 -8.98 25.13
N VAL A 107 9.11 -8.27 26.16
CA VAL A 107 10.31 -8.52 26.96
C VAL A 107 9.98 -9.61 27.97
N LEU A 108 10.70 -10.72 27.92
CA LEU A 108 10.68 -11.74 28.98
C LEU A 108 11.72 -11.36 30.04
N LYS A 109 11.33 -11.30 31.31
CA LYS A 109 12.22 -10.98 32.44
C LYS A 109 11.78 -11.77 33.67
N HIS A 110 12.66 -12.63 34.19
CA HIS A 110 12.41 -13.51 35.35
C HIS A 110 11.08 -14.31 35.26
N GLY A 111 10.73 -14.82 34.07
CA GLY A 111 9.50 -15.57 33.83
C GLY A 111 8.24 -14.74 33.53
N SER A 112 8.29 -13.41 33.70
CA SER A 112 7.18 -12.49 33.38
C SER A 112 7.40 -11.78 32.04
N PHE A 113 6.31 -11.51 31.31
CA PHE A 113 6.35 -10.81 30.02
C PHE A 113 5.81 -9.38 30.12
N TYR A 114 6.50 -8.42 29.50
CA TYR A 114 6.19 -6.99 29.51
C TYR A 114 6.23 -6.42 28.08
N SER A 115 5.30 -5.56 27.68
CA SER A 115 5.31 -4.97 26.33
C SER A 115 6.46 -3.99 26.14
N TYR A 116 7.27 -4.17 25.10
CA TYR A 116 8.30 -3.23 24.68
C TYR A 116 7.65 -2.03 23.96
N ASN A 117 7.88 -0.82 24.50
CA ASN A 117 7.29 0.43 24.00
C ASN A 117 8.34 1.37 23.36
N GLY A 118 9.55 0.89 23.10
CA GLY A 118 10.60 1.65 22.42
C GLY A 118 10.40 1.73 20.90
N THR A 119 11.31 2.40 20.20
CA THR A 119 11.26 2.48 18.73
C THR A 119 11.77 1.18 18.09
N ARG A 120 11.19 0.81 16.94
CA ARG A 120 11.50 -0.41 16.18
C ARG A 120 12.82 -0.31 15.39
N GLN A 121 13.86 0.23 16.02
CA GLN A 121 15.19 0.49 15.44
C GLN A 121 16.26 -0.24 16.23
N GLU A 122 17.29 -0.75 15.55
CA GLU A 122 18.34 -1.60 16.15
C GLU A 122 18.93 -0.98 17.42
N SER A 123 19.42 0.26 17.32
CA SER A 123 20.07 0.97 18.42
C SER A 123 19.17 1.19 19.62
N ALA A 124 17.86 1.34 19.43
CA ALA A 124 16.88 1.48 20.52
C ALA A 124 16.55 0.13 21.17
N ILE A 125 16.48 -0.96 20.40
CA ILE A 125 16.31 -2.31 20.92
C ILE A 125 17.55 -2.71 21.73
N VAL A 126 18.75 -2.53 21.15
CA VAL A 126 20.04 -2.82 21.80
C VAL A 126 20.22 -2.00 23.08
N ALA A 127 19.98 -0.69 23.04
CA ALA A 127 20.11 0.17 24.23
C ALA A 127 19.11 -0.20 25.33
N TYR A 128 17.87 -0.55 24.98
CA TYR A 128 16.86 -0.97 25.94
C TYR A 128 17.23 -2.31 26.59
N MET A 129 17.57 -3.34 25.79
CA MET A 129 17.94 -4.65 26.33
C MET A 129 19.23 -4.57 27.17
N ARG A 130 20.22 -3.75 26.77
CA ARG A 130 21.41 -3.45 27.59
C ARG A 130 21.07 -2.67 28.88
N LYS A 131 20.10 -1.72 28.87
CA LYS A 131 19.58 -1.08 30.10
C LYS A 131 18.90 -2.12 31.01
N HIS A 132 18.23 -3.12 30.42
CA HIS A 132 17.52 -4.15 31.18
C HIS A 132 18.39 -5.28 31.73
N HIS A 133 19.51 -5.60 31.08
CA HIS A 133 20.45 -6.65 31.51
C HIS A 133 21.28 -6.27 32.73
N ARG A 134 21.58 -4.97 32.91
CA ARG A 134 22.22 -4.45 34.12
C ARG A 134 21.29 -4.60 35.34
N SER A 135 21.83 -4.49 36.55
CA SER A 135 20.99 -4.35 37.75
C SER A 135 20.02 -3.18 37.60
N ALA A 136 18.86 -3.28 38.25
CA ALA A 136 17.89 -2.19 38.28
C ALA A 136 18.39 -1.01 39.14
N VAL A 137 19.28 -1.24 40.10
CA VAL A 137 19.86 -0.23 41.00
C VAL A 137 21.39 -0.24 40.85
N THR A 138 22.00 0.94 40.75
CA THR A 138 23.47 1.10 40.62
C THR A 138 24.09 1.46 41.99
N GLU A 139 25.23 0.89 42.39
CA GLU A 139 25.98 1.43 43.53
C GLU A 139 26.71 2.71 43.10
N VAL A 140 26.51 3.81 43.83
CA VAL A 140 27.00 5.14 43.47
C VAL A 140 28.06 5.59 44.45
N SER A 141 29.28 5.81 43.97
CA SER A 141 30.37 6.33 44.80
C SER A 141 30.13 7.79 45.21
N SER A 142 30.81 8.25 46.27
CA SER A 142 30.74 9.65 46.70
C SER A 142 31.31 10.66 45.69
N THR A 143 32.07 10.20 44.69
CA THR A 143 32.56 11.00 43.57
C THR A 143 31.52 11.14 42.46
N GLU A 144 30.84 10.05 42.09
CA GLU A 144 29.85 10.04 41.01
C GLU A 144 28.49 10.61 41.44
N PHE A 145 28.18 10.59 42.74
CA PHE A 145 26.90 11.03 43.30
C PHE A 145 26.41 12.38 42.77
N GLY A 146 27.30 13.37 42.63
CA GLY A 146 26.96 14.72 42.17
C GLY A 146 26.60 14.85 40.69
N GLU A 147 26.91 13.82 39.90
CA GLU A 147 26.56 13.68 38.48
C GLU A 147 25.37 12.72 38.32
N PHE A 148 25.35 11.61 39.06
CA PHE A 148 24.27 10.62 39.04
C PHE A 148 22.90 11.23 39.39
N VAL A 149 22.81 12.07 40.44
CA VAL A 149 21.53 12.75 40.80
C VAL A 149 21.07 13.82 39.79
N LYS A 150 21.80 13.98 38.67
CA LYS A 150 21.47 14.87 37.55
C LYS A 150 21.39 14.12 36.20
N SER A 151 21.56 12.80 36.19
CA SER A 151 21.64 12.03 34.93
C SER A 151 20.30 11.92 34.21
N GLU A 152 19.19 11.90 34.96
CA GLU A 152 17.82 11.90 34.46
C GLU A 152 16.99 12.99 35.18
N ARG A 153 15.82 13.34 34.62
CA ARG A 153 14.89 14.36 35.17
C ARG A 153 14.39 14.03 36.59
N VAL A 154 14.33 12.74 36.91
CA VAL A 154 14.02 12.18 38.22
C VAL A 154 15.00 11.04 38.50
N VAL A 155 15.58 11.01 39.70
CA VAL A 155 16.56 9.98 40.10
C VAL A 155 16.26 9.53 41.52
N VAL A 156 16.15 8.22 41.74
CA VAL A 156 15.84 7.62 43.05
C VAL A 156 17.13 7.11 43.69
N MET A 157 17.45 7.60 44.90
CA MET A 157 18.68 7.27 45.64
C MET A 157 18.38 6.62 46.99
N GLY A 158 18.86 5.38 47.18
CA GLY A 158 18.93 4.69 48.47
C GLY A 158 20.17 5.07 49.28
N PHE A 159 20.02 5.09 50.61
CA PHE A 159 21.07 5.41 51.58
C PHE A 159 21.12 4.32 52.65
N PHE A 160 21.82 3.22 52.34
CA PHE A 160 21.94 2.02 53.17
C PHE A 160 23.12 1.15 52.69
N ASP A 161 23.56 0.24 53.56
CA ASP A 161 24.60 -0.74 53.25
C ASP A 161 24.11 -1.80 52.24
N SER A 162 25.04 -2.43 51.52
CA SER A 162 24.75 -3.32 50.37
C SER A 162 24.15 -4.69 50.74
N ASP A 163 24.16 -5.06 52.02
CA ASP A 163 23.49 -6.23 52.57
C ASP A 163 22.07 -5.94 53.10
N SER A 164 21.63 -4.68 53.03
CA SER A 164 20.36 -4.23 53.59
C SER A 164 19.14 -4.83 52.88
N SER A 165 18.12 -5.23 53.66
CA SER A 165 16.79 -5.55 53.14
C SER A 165 16.14 -4.38 52.38
N ALA A 166 16.54 -3.14 52.68
CA ALA A 166 16.08 -1.96 51.95
C ALA A 166 16.61 -1.91 50.50
N LEU A 167 17.80 -2.46 50.22
CA LEU A 167 18.29 -2.59 48.84
C LEU A 167 17.42 -3.55 48.05
N ARG A 168 17.08 -4.72 48.61
CA ARG A 168 16.22 -5.71 47.94
C ARG A 168 14.82 -5.16 47.61
N VAL A 169 14.27 -4.33 48.51
CA VAL A 169 13.00 -3.61 48.27
C VAL A 169 13.18 -2.54 47.19
N LEU A 170 14.30 -1.82 47.16
CA LEU A 170 14.59 -0.86 46.10
C LEU A 170 14.82 -1.55 44.75
N GLU A 171 15.43 -2.73 44.71
CA GLU A 171 15.61 -3.54 43.49
C GLU A 171 14.29 -4.06 42.93
N GLU A 172 13.39 -4.53 43.80
CA GLU A 172 12.02 -4.91 43.42
C GLU A 172 11.29 -3.74 42.74
N VAL A 173 11.31 -2.56 43.39
CA VAL A 173 10.57 -1.39 42.90
C VAL A 173 11.26 -0.69 41.72
N ALA A 174 12.59 -0.67 41.67
CA ALA A 174 13.34 -0.27 40.47
C ALA A 174 13.05 -1.20 39.29
N GLY A 175 12.75 -2.48 39.57
CA GLY A 175 12.28 -3.45 38.60
C GLY A 175 11.06 -2.96 37.79
N ASP A 176 10.15 -2.22 38.42
CA ASP A 176 8.93 -1.66 37.84
C ASP A 176 9.14 -0.31 37.11
N PHE A 177 10.07 0.53 37.59
CA PHE A 177 10.20 1.93 37.17
C PHE A 177 11.47 2.28 36.36
N ARG A 178 12.40 1.34 36.13
CA ARG A 178 13.69 1.58 35.43
C ARG A 178 13.60 2.16 34.02
N ASP A 179 12.44 2.06 33.37
CA ASP A 179 12.18 2.69 32.06
C ASP A 179 11.86 4.19 32.16
N GLU A 180 11.56 4.67 33.37
CA GLU A 180 11.06 6.03 33.63
C GLU A 180 12.01 6.85 34.50
N TYR A 181 12.70 6.21 35.45
CA TYR A 181 13.66 6.87 36.36
C TYR A 181 14.95 6.05 36.51
N ALA A 182 16.07 6.73 36.77
CA ALA A 182 17.32 6.11 37.20
C ALA A 182 17.27 5.77 38.70
N PHE A 183 17.82 4.62 39.07
CA PHE A 183 17.88 4.13 40.46
C PHE A 183 19.32 3.86 40.87
N GLY A 184 19.71 4.41 42.03
CA GLY A 184 21.01 4.17 42.65
C GLY A 184 20.90 3.96 44.16
N TYR A 185 21.97 3.48 44.78
CA TYR A 185 22.12 3.46 46.23
C TYR A 185 23.56 3.82 46.62
N THR A 186 23.77 4.25 47.86
CA THR A 186 25.12 4.47 48.38
C THR A 186 25.24 4.02 49.84
N SER A 187 26.27 3.24 50.10
CA SER A 187 26.72 2.82 51.43
C SER A 187 27.41 3.96 52.21
N ASN A 188 27.67 5.11 51.58
CA ASN A 188 28.40 6.21 52.20
C ASN A 188 27.55 7.02 53.19
N LYS A 189 27.67 6.66 54.47
CA LYS A 189 27.00 7.27 55.64
C LYS A 189 27.30 8.77 55.83
N LEU A 190 28.38 9.30 55.24
CA LEU A 190 28.64 10.76 55.24
C LEU A 190 27.70 11.52 54.30
N THR A 191 27.30 10.91 53.17
CA THR A 191 26.37 11.53 52.21
C THR A 191 24.96 11.61 52.79
N ALA A 192 24.48 10.52 53.41
CA ALA A 192 23.21 10.51 54.13
C ALA A 192 23.16 11.58 55.25
N LYS A 193 24.22 11.68 56.06
CA LYS A 193 24.32 12.64 57.16
C LYS A 193 24.34 14.11 56.69
N LYS A 194 24.90 14.40 55.51
CA LYS A 194 24.85 15.75 54.89
C LYS A 194 23.43 16.18 54.50
N LEU A 195 22.54 15.23 54.24
CA LEU A 195 21.14 15.45 53.87
C LEU A 195 20.19 15.43 55.10
N GLY A 196 20.71 15.22 56.30
CA GLY A 196 19.93 15.07 57.53
C GLY A 196 19.23 13.71 57.68
N LEU A 197 19.54 12.74 56.82
CA LEU A 197 18.84 11.45 56.74
C LEU A 197 19.40 10.43 57.73
N THR A 198 18.50 9.62 58.29
CA THR A 198 18.85 8.39 59.00
C THR A 198 18.85 7.22 58.01
N ALA A 199 19.77 6.27 58.15
CA ALA A 199 19.81 5.07 57.31
C ALA A 199 19.02 3.92 57.98
N PRO A 200 18.26 3.09 57.23
CA PRO A 200 18.05 3.16 55.78
C PRO A 200 17.17 4.35 55.37
N GLY A 201 17.62 5.09 54.35
CA GLY A 201 16.89 6.25 53.81
C GLY A 201 16.70 6.13 52.29
N LEU A 202 15.72 6.86 51.74
CA LEU A 202 15.44 6.93 50.31
C LEU A 202 15.10 8.38 49.93
N VAL A 203 15.58 8.84 48.78
CA VAL A 203 15.32 10.19 48.24
C VAL A 203 14.92 10.09 46.77
N VAL A 204 13.92 10.86 46.37
CA VAL A 204 13.61 11.16 44.96
C VAL A 204 14.19 12.54 44.65
N TYR A 205 15.24 12.59 43.84
CA TYR A 205 15.78 13.84 43.25
C TYR A 205 15.02 14.19 41.97
N LYS A 206 14.85 15.49 41.70
CA LYS A 206 14.00 16.01 40.61
C LYS A 206 14.47 17.37 40.10
N ASP A 207 14.31 17.66 38.81
CA ASP A 207 14.61 18.99 38.24
C ASP A 207 13.55 20.08 38.57
N PHE A 208 12.49 19.70 39.28
CA PHE A 208 11.29 20.51 39.55
C PHE A 208 10.93 20.54 41.06
N ASP A 209 9.93 21.36 41.40
CA ASP A 209 9.52 21.70 42.78
C ASP A 209 10.71 21.95 43.75
N GLU A 210 10.70 21.31 44.93
CA GLU A 210 11.68 21.37 46.03
C GLU A 210 13.05 20.70 45.72
N ARG A 211 13.28 20.23 44.49
CA ARG A 211 14.50 19.51 44.02
C ARG A 211 14.73 18.11 44.60
N TRP A 212 14.22 17.82 45.78
CA TRP A 212 14.19 16.46 46.33
C TRP A 212 13.07 16.27 47.35
N ASP A 213 12.63 15.01 47.49
CA ASP A 213 11.77 14.55 48.58
C ASP A 213 12.43 13.32 49.23
N ALA A 214 12.46 13.27 50.56
CA ALA A 214 12.88 12.06 51.30
C ALA A 214 11.68 11.22 51.73
N PHE A 215 11.87 9.90 51.79
CA PHE A 215 10.91 8.95 52.30
C PHE A 215 11.06 8.81 53.83
N ASP A 216 9.94 8.94 54.54
CA ASP A 216 9.80 8.86 55.98
C ASP A 216 8.98 7.63 56.45
N GLY A 217 8.47 6.84 55.50
CA GLY A 217 7.66 5.65 55.74
C GLY A 217 8.45 4.36 55.98
N MET A 218 7.73 3.25 56.19
CA MET A 218 8.33 1.92 56.29
C MET A 218 8.78 1.41 54.92
N PHE A 219 9.93 0.73 54.87
CA PHE A 219 10.49 0.13 53.64
C PHE A 219 9.74 -1.14 53.20
N PHE A 220 8.46 -1.01 52.88
CA PHE A 220 7.68 -1.99 52.12
C PHE A 220 7.55 -1.53 50.67
N ALA A 221 7.67 -2.47 49.72
CA ALA A 221 7.70 -2.16 48.29
C ALA A 221 6.47 -1.35 47.82
N ASN A 222 5.28 -1.62 48.38
CA ASN A 222 4.07 -0.87 48.01
C ASN A 222 4.06 0.58 48.49
N ASP A 223 4.67 0.89 49.63
CA ASP A 223 4.72 2.27 50.13
C ASP A 223 5.84 3.07 49.47
N VAL A 224 6.96 2.41 49.16
CA VAL A 224 8.01 2.94 48.28
C VAL A 224 7.47 3.21 46.86
N ARG A 225 6.67 2.30 46.27
CA ARG A 225 5.98 2.52 44.97
C ARG A 225 5.07 3.76 44.99
N LYS A 226 4.23 3.90 46.02
CA LYS A 226 3.33 5.06 46.17
C LYS A 226 4.12 6.36 46.31
N PHE A 227 5.17 6.36 47.14
CA PHE A 227 6.03 7.52 47.35
C PHE A 227 6.69 7.98 46.05
N ILE A 228 7.33 7.06 45.32
CA ILE A 228 7.97 7.37 44.03
C ILE A 228 6.94 7.95 43.06
N ARG A 229 5.80 7.28 42.82
CA ARG A 229 4.74 7.80 41.94
C ARG A 229 4.25 9.20 42.33
N ALA A 230 4.09 9.47 43.62
CA ALA A 230 3.60 10.76 44.10
C ALA A 230 4.63 11.90 44.04
N ARG A 231 5.94 11.60 44.08
CA ARG A 231 7.02 12.61 44.04
C ARG A 231 7.67 12.79 42.66
N SER A 232 7.60 11.78 41.79
CA SER A 232 8.12 11.82 40.40
C SER A 232 7.28 12.65 39.41
N ILE A 233 6.11 13.17 39.83
CA ILE A 233 5.31 14.13 39.05
C ILE A 233 5.42 15.53 39.69
N PRO A 234 5.58 16.61 38.89
CA PRO A 234 5.57 17.99 39.40
C PRO A 234 4.25 18.36 40.08
N LEU A 235 4.27 19.31 41.01
CA LEU A 235 3.05 19.77 41.68
C LEU A 235 2.07 20.44 40.68
N LEU A 236 2.60 21.22 39.73
CA LEU A 236 1.86 21.85 38.65
C LEU A 236 2.70 21.83 37.37
N GLY A 237 2.73 20.68 36.68
CA GLY A 237 3.45 20.53 35.42
C GLY A 237 2.56 20.79 34.21
N GLU A 238 3.13 21.33 33.13
CA GLU A 238 2.43 21.41 31.84
C GLU A 238 2.18 20.01 31.25
N MET A 239 0.92 19.74 30.95
CA MET A 239 0.49 18.50 30.32
C MET A 239 0.31 18.69 28.82
N SER A 240 1.07 17.91 28.07
CA SER A 240 1.12 17.88 26.62
C SER A 240 0.92 16.44 26.14
N ALA A 241 0.82 16.23 24.83
CA ALA A 241 0.82 14.88 24.25
C ALA A 241 2.05 14.02 24.67
N ARG A 242 3.17 14.62 25.09
CA ARG A 242 4.35 13.91 25.60
C ARG A 242 4.28 13.59 27.10
N SER A 243 3.73 14.49 27.92
CA SER A 243 3.67 14.33 29.38
C SER A 243 2.41 13.64 29.90
N PHE A 244 1.31 13.59 29.12
CA PHE A 244 0.06 12.90 29.51
C PHE A 244 0.29 11.44 29.90
N GLY A 245 1.15 10.71 29.17
CA GLY A 245 1.48 9.31 29.48
C GLY A 245 2.10 9.12 30.87
N THR A 246 2.89 10.08 31.35
CA THR A 246 3.48 10.04 32.70
C THR A 246 2.41 10.26 33.77
N TYR A 247 1.49 11.20 33.57
CA TYR A 247 0.36 11.42 34.49
C TYR A 247 -0.55 10.18 34.58
N ALA A 248 -0.95 9.61 33.43
CA ALA A 248 -1.81 8.43 33.39
C ALA A 248 -1.17 7.20 34.05
N LYS A 249 0.13 6.95 33.82
CA LYS A 249 0.86 5.80 34.37
C LYS A 249 1.07 5.85 35.88
N ALA A 250 1.11 7.03 36.51
CA ALA A 250 1.28 7.13 37.95
C ALA A 250 0.06 6.56 38.73
N GLY A 251 -1.09 6.41 38.07
CA GLY A 251 -2.27 5.79 38.67
C GLY A 251 -3.00 6.66 39.70
N PHE A 252 -2.82 7.98 39.61
CA PHE A 252 -3.65 8.96 40.32
C PHE A 252 -4.59 9.66 39.34
N PRO A 253 -5.83 9.99 39.74
CA PRO A 253 -6.71 10.87 38.97
C PRO A 253 -6.04 12.21 38.63
N ILE A 254 -6.30 12.71 37.42
CA ILE A 254 -5.63 13.88 36.84
C ILE A 254 -6.53 15.11 36.97
N GLY A 255 -6.14 16.05 37.83
CA GLY A 255 -6.79 17.36 37.99
C GLY A 255 -6.30 18.35 36.93
N THR A 256 -7.01 18.44 35.81
CA THR A 256 -6.61 19.27 34.67
C THR A 256 -7.13 20.70 34.80
N ILE A 257 -6.20 21.65 34.82
CA ILE A 257 -6.42 23.10 34.87
C ILE A 257 -6.23 23.67 33.46
N PHE A 258 -7.34 24.05 32.82
CA PHE A 258 -7.36 24.66 31.51
C PHE A 258 -7.21 26.18 31.61
N PHE A 259 -6.17 26.72 30.99
CA PHE A 259 -5.86 28.16 30.97
C PHE A 259 -5.74 28.68 29.53
N LYS A 260 -5.80 30.01 29.36
CA LYS A 260 -5.54 30.67 28.07
C LYS A 260 -4.56 31.83 28.25
N GLY A 261 -3.34 31.67 27.72
CA GLY A 261 -2.27 32.67 27.79
C GLY A 261 -1.54 32.75 29.15
N ASP A 262 -0.33 33.29 29.12
CA ASP A 262 0.62 33.26 30.25
C ASP A 262 0.14 33.97 31.52
N ASP A 263 -0.64 35.05 31.39
CA ASP A 263 -1.15 35.76 32.57
C ASP A 263 -2.30 35.01 33.27
N SER A 264 -3.03 34.17 32.54
CA SER A 264 -3.99 33.22 33.11
C SER A 264 -3.25 32.11 33.84
N ARG A 265 -2.26 31.50 33.16
CA ARG A 265 -1.36 30.48 33.71
C ARG A 265 -0.76 30.90 35.05
N LYS A 266 0.00 32.01 35.10
CA LYS A 266 0.74 32.44 36.30
C LYS A 266 -0.19 32.70 37.50
N LYS A 267 -1.40 33.22 37.27
CA LYS A 267 -2.40 33.46 38.32
C LYS A 267 -2.95 32.14 38.88
N LEU A 268 -3.32 31.21 38.01
CA LEU A 268 -3.82 29.89 38.40
C LEU A 268 -2.73 29.04 39.07
N GLU A 269 -1.50 29.12 38.57
CA GLU A 269 -0.34 28.43 39.13
C GLU A 269 -0.06 28.90 40.57
N ALA A 270 -0.03 30.22 40.81
CA ALA A 270 0.12 30.77 42.15
C ALA A 270 -1.06 30.45 43.09
N ALA A 271 -2.30 30.47 42.58
CA ALA A 271 -3.50 30.20 43.37
C ALA A 271 -3.68 28.72 43.74
N LEU A 272 -3.31 27.79 42.86
CA LEU A 272 -3.60 26.36 43.01
C LEU A 272 -2.41 25.53 43.52
N LEU A 273 -1.18 26.07 43.51
CA LEU A 273 0.00 25.40 44.08
C LEU A 273 -0.18 24.94 45.54
N PRO A 274 -0.87 25.67 46.44
CA PRO A 274 -1.17 25.17 47.79
C PRO A 274 -2.06 23.92 47.77
N VAL A 275 -3.09 23.89 46.91
CA VAL A 275 -4.03 22.76 46.76
C VAL A 275 -3.32 21.54 46.16
N ALA A 276 -2.45 21.77 45.17
CA ALA A 276 -1.64 20.70 44.57
C ALA A 276 -0.64 20.06 45.56
N LYS A 277 -0.14 20.84 46.54
CA LYS A 277 0.66 20.30 47.66
C LYS A 277 -0.21 19.54 48.67
N GLU A 278 -1.39 20.05 48.96
CA GLU A 278 -2.36 19.49 49.93
C GLU A 278 -2.86 18.10 49.51
N PHE A 279 -3.12 17.88 48.21
CA PHE A 279 -3.65 16.61 47.68
C PHE A 279 -2.62 15.78 46.88
N ARG A 280 -1.31 16.00 47.10
CA ARG A 280 -0.23 15.27 46.38
C ARG A 280 -0.31 13.76 46.65
N GLY A 281 -0.48 12.96 45.59
CA GLY A 281 -0.69 11.52 45.71
C GLY A 281 -2.15 11.09 45.96
N VAL A 282 -3.10 12.03 45.86
CA VAL A 282 -4.54 11.77 45.76
C VAL A 282 -5.05 12.23 44.39
N VAL A 283 -4.64 13.41 43.95
CA VAL A 283 -4.89 13.94 42.59
C VAL A 283 -3.58 14.54 42.07
N SER A 284 -3.21 14.22 40.83
CA SER A 284 -2.08 14.85 40.14
C SER A 284 -2.56 16.05 39.32
N PHE A 285 -2.08 17.25 39.64
CA PHE A 285 -2.55 18.47 38.98
C PHE A 285 -1.71 18.81 37.74
N ALA A 286 -2.39 19.22 36.67
CA ALA A 286 -1.82 19.40 35.35
C ALA A 286 -2.30 20.72 34.72
N LEU A 287 -1.37 21.54 34.22
CA LEU A 287 -1.68 22.77 33.49
C LEU A 287 -1.79 22.49 31.98
N VAL A 288 -2.87 22.94 31.34
CA VAL A 288 -3.12 22.73 29.90
C VAL A 288 -3.53 24.03 29.21
N ASP A 289 -2.78 24.46 28.20
CA ASP A 289 -3.15 25.60 27.36
C ASP A 289 -4.22 25.19 26.34
N VAL A 290 -5.38 25.84 26.42
CA VAL A 290 -6.51 25.59 25.52
C VAL A 290 -6.20 26.02 24.08
N THR A 291 -5.24 26.93 23.88
CA THR A 291 -4.80 27.39 22.55
C THR A 291 -4.31 26.23 21.67
N PHE A 292 -3.76 25.18 22.28
CA PHE A 292 -3.32 23.96 21.59
C PHE A 292 -4.21 22.75 21.90
N TYR A 293 -4.83 22.68 23.08
CA TYR A 293 -5.49 21.47 23.58
C TYR A 293 -6.97 21.64 23.94
N GLN A 294 -7.68 22.65 23.41
CA GLN A 294 -9.12 22.86 23.63
C GLN A 294 -9.98 21.60 23.42
N ARG A 295 -9.62 20.70 22.49
CA ARG A 295 -10.33 19.43 22.29
C ARG A 295 -10.31 18.51 23.52
N HIS A 296 -9.28 18.59 24.38
CA HIS A 296 -9.18 17.79 25.59
C HIS A 296 -10.24 18.19 26.63
N ALA A 297 -10.52 19.49 26.79
CA ALA A 297 -11.57 19.97 27.69
C ALA A 297 -12.96 19.42 27.30
N PHE A 298 -13.28 19.36 26.00
CA PHE A 298 -14.52 18.76 25.52
C PHE A 298 -14.63 17.24 25.81
N LEU A 299 -13.50 16.51 25.88
CA LEU A 299 -13.49 15.09 26.27
C LEU A 299 -13.74 14.91 27.78
N LEU A 300 -13.39 15.92 28.59
CA LEU A 300 -13.70 16.01 30.03
C LEU A 300 -15.05 16.72 30.30
N ASN A 301 -15.91 16.81 29.28
CA ASN A 301 -17.27 17.37 29.33
C ASN A 301 -17.36 18.86 29.73
N LEU A 302 -16.26 19.61 29.64
CA LEU A 302 -16.23 21.07 29.78
C LEU A 302 -16.65 21.76 28.47
N LYS A 303 -17.21 22.96 28.59
CA LYS A 303 -17.45 23.87 27.46
C LYS A 303 -16.22 24.74 27.17
N ALA A 304 -16.28 25.52 26.08
CA ALA A 304 -15.27 26.49 25.68
C ALA A 304 -15.25 27.80 26.51
N GLU A 305 -15.41 27.68 27.83
CA GLU A 305 -15.45 28.77 28.81
C GLU A 305 -14.19 28.65 29.70
N TRP A 306 -13.33 29.69 29.73
CA TRP A 306 -11.97 29.60 30.31
C TRP A 306 -11.71 30.67 31.39
N PRO A 307 -10.94 30.35 32.46
CA PRO A 307 -10.30 29.06 32.73
C PRO A 307 -11.29 28.01 33.27
N ALA A 308 -10.91 26.73 33.25
CA ALA A 308 -11.79 25.62 33.68
C ALA A 308 -11.01 24.49 34.36
N PHE A 309 -11.68 23.71 35.21
CA PHE A 309 -11.07 22.60 35.95
C PHE A 309 -11.90 21.32 35.79
N ALA A 310 -11.23 20.17 35.65
CA ALA A 310 -11.87 18.86 35.68
C ALA A 310 -10.91 17.80 36.25
N ILE A 311 -11.44 16.85 37.03
CA ILE A 311 -10.71 15.65 37.44
C ILE A 311 -11.08 14.51 36.50
N GLN A 312 -10.08 13.77 36.00
CA GLN A 312 -10.27 12.54 35.24
C GLN A 312 -9.67 11.36 36.00
N ASP A 313 -10.47 10.34 36.31
CA ASP A 313 -9.93 9.04 36.72
C ASP A 313 -9.74 8.17 35.47
N VAL A 314 -8.47 7.95 35.10
CA VAL A 314 -8.11 7.16 33.91
C VAL A 314 -8.29 5.66 34.15
N ALA A 315 -8.25 5.19 35.41
CA ALA A 315 -8.44 3.77 35.74
C ALA A 315 -9.93 3.42 35.83
N ALA A 316 -10.74 4.27 36.47
CA ALA A 316 -12.19 4.10 36.55
C ALA A 316 -12.96 4.59 35.31
N GLN A 317 -12.28 5.24 34.36
CA GLN A 317 -12.85 5.90 33.17
C GLN A 317 -13.90 7.00 33.48
N THR A 318 -13.88 7.56 34.69
CA THR A 318 -14.84 8.58 35.15
C THR A 318 -14.29 10.01 35.02
N LYS A 319 -15.21 10.96 34.85
CA LYS A 319 -14.93 12.39 34.61
C LYS A 319 -15.69 13.24 35.61
N TYR A 320 -15.07 14.28 36.14
CA TYR A 320 -15.65 15.19 37.12
C TYR A 320 -15.29 16.64 36.73
N PRO A 321 -16.00 17.25 35.75
CA PRO A 321 -15.89 18.66 35.45
C PRO A 321 -16.39 19.50 36.62
N MET A 322 -15.65 20.55 36.95
CA MET A 322 -16.09 21.58 37.89
C MET A 322 -17.10 22.51 37.19
N ASP A 323 -18.04 23.04 37.96
CA ASP A 323 -19.05 23.98 37.48
C ASP A 323 -18.40 25.28 36.96
N GLN A 324 -18.46 25.50 35.64
CA GLN A 324 -17.88 26.66 34.95
C GLN A 324 -18.59 27.99 35.27
N SER A 325 -19.70 27.98 36.03
CA SER A 325 -20.27 29.21 36.60
C SER A 325 -19.53 29.73 37.85
N LYS A 326 -18.55 28.98 38.37
CA LYS A 326 -17.72 29.35 39.51
C LYS A 326 -16.32 29.77 39.11
N ASP A 327 -15.79 30.80 39.78
CA ASP A 327 -14.38 31.19 39.66
C ASP A 327 -13.43 30.11 40.19
N LEU A 328 -12.35 29.84 39.45
CA LEU A 328 -11.26 28.94 39.84
C LEU A 328 -10.40 29.56 40.94
N THR A 329 -10.93 29.52 42.17
CA THR A 329 -10.28 29.97 43.40
C THR A 329 -9.69 28.80 44.17
N THR A 330 -8.69 29.09 45.02
CA THR A 330 -8.06 28.11 45.92
C THR A 330 -9.09 27.38 46.79
N GLU A 331 -10.11 28.10 47.26
CA GLU A 331 -11.14 27.58 48.15
C GLU A 331 -12.14 26.66 47.45
N GLU A 332 -12.64 27.04 46.26
CA GLU A 332 -13.59 26.20 45.54
C GLU A 332 -12.92 24.96 44.92
N VAL A 333 -11.68 25.08 44.41
CA VAL A 333 -10.94 23.90 43.92
C VAL A 333 -10.58 22.96 45.08
N ARG A 334 -10.17 23.48 46.25
CA ARG A 334 -9.98 22.65 47.46
C ARG A 334 -11.23 21.87 47.82
N LYS A 335 -12.39 22.53 47.92
CA LYS A 335 -13.68 21.87 48.23
C LYS A 335 -14.03 20.79 47.21
N PHE A 336 -13.84 21.07 45.91
CA PHE A 336 -14.14 20.12 44.84
C PHE A 336 -13.24 18.88 44.89
N VAL A 337 -11.94 19.07 45.09
CA VAL A 337 -10.96 17.97 45.23
C VAL A 337 -11.19 17.17 46.51
N GLN A 338 -11.60 17.83 47.62
CA GLN A 338 -11.98 17.15 48.86
C GLN A 338 -13.29 16.34 48.72
N ALA A 339 -14.27 16.85 47.96
CA ALA A 339 -15.49 16.12 47.63
C ALA A 339 -15.20 14.89 46.74
N PHE A 340 -14.28 15.03 45.78
CA PHE A 340 -13.78 13.90 44.98
C PHE A 340 -13.06 12.86 45.86
N ALA A 341 -12.09 13.27 46.66
CA ALA A 341 -11.26 12.40 47.50
C ALA A 341 -12.06 11.66 48.61
N SER A 342 -13.24 12.15 48.97
CA SER A 342 -14.17 11.50 49.91
C SER A 342 -15.20 10.58 49.23
N GLY A 343 -15.19 10.46 47.90
CA GLY A 343 -16.20 9.72 47.14
C GLY A 343 -17.58 10.40 47.09
N SER A 344 -17.64 11.70 47.39
CA SER A 344 -18.89 12.48 47.49
C SER A 344 -19.35 13.12 46.16
N LEU A 345 -18.60 12.95 45.07
CA LEU A 345 -18.97 13.41 43.73
C LEU A 345 -19.46 12.26 42.86
N GLU A 346 -20.57 12.46 42.17
CA GLU A 346 -21.05 11.54 41.12
C GLU A 346 -20.27 11.76 39.80
N PRO A 347 -19.97 10.70 39.03
CA PRO A 347 -19.36 10.83 37.72
C PRO A 347 -20.25 11.59 36.72
N ASN A 348 -19.65 12.50 35.95
CA ASN A 348 -20.33 13.20 34.87
C ASN A 348 -20.20 12.44 33.55
N TYR A 349 -21.29 11.78 33.15
CA TYR A 349 -21.41 11.17 31.83
C TYR A 349 -21.88 12.20 30.81
N LYS A 350 -21.18 12.29 29.67
CA LYS A 350 -21.60 13.11 28.52
C LYS A 350 -22.98 12.62 28.10
N SER A 351 -23.94 13.54 27.90
CA SER A 351 -25.32 13.19 27.55
C SER A 351 -25.94 14.30 26.73
N ASP A 352 -26.63 13.93 25.66
CA ASP A 352 -27.61 14.78 25.00
C ASP A 352 -28.74 15.16 25.99
N PRO A 353 -29.47 16.25 25.74
CA PRO A 353 -30.69 16.56 26.49
C PRO A 353 -31.75 15.47 26.29
N ILE A 354 -32.51 15.16 27.34
CA ILE A 354 -33.62 14.20 27.25
C ILE A 354 -34.65 14.71 26.22
N PRO A 355 -35.04 13.90 25.22
CA PRO A 355 -35.98 14.33 24.18
C PRO A 355 -37.33 14.78 24.74
N LYS A 356 -37.84 15.93 24.26
CA LYS A 356 -39.13 16.51 24.71
C LYS A 356 -40.35 15.64 24.39
N ALA A 357 -40.23 14.74 23.44
CA ALA A 357 -41.21 13.71 23.12
C ALA A 357 -40.45 12.43 22.75
N ASN A 358 -40.86 11.29 23.32
CA ASN A 358 -40.16 10.01 23.15
C ASN A 358 -41.14 8.83 23.02
N SER A 359 -42.25 9.05 22.32
CA SER A 359 -43.34 8.10 22.10
C SER A 359 -43.29 7.44 20.71
N GLY A 360 -42.08 7.28 20.16
CA GLY A 360 -41.85 6.60 18.87
C GLY A 360 -41.86 5.08 18.99
N PRO A 361 -41.84 4.35 17.86
CA PRO A 361 -41.73 2.89 17.85
C PRO A 361 -40.38 2.37 18.37
N VAL A 362 -39.35 3.23 18.38
CA VAL A 362 -38.05 2.97 19.01
C VAL A 362 -37.77 4.14 19.95
N PHE A 363 -37.44 3.83 21.20
CA PHE A 363 -37.16 4.81 22.25
C PHE A 363 -35.77 5.43 22.08
N GLU A 364 -35.69 6.76 22.07
CA GLU A 364 -34.45 7.51 21.96
C GLU A 364 -33.79 7.62 23.35
N LEU A 365 -32.68 6.91 23.56
CA LEU A 365 -32.01 6.78 24.85
C LEU A 365 -30.80 7.73 24.94
N VAL A 366 -30.63 8.37 26.10
CA VAL A 366 -29.52 9.29 26.42
C VAL A 366 -29.01 9.01 27.84
N SER A 367 -27.75 9.30 28.13
CA SER A 367 -27.06 8.83 29.35
C SER A 367 -27.79 9.20 30.64
N LYS A 368 -28.35 10.42 30.72
CA LYS A 368 -29.11 10.92 31.89
C LYS A 368 -30.34 10.09 32.26
N GLN A 369 -30.90 9.32 31.32
CA GLN A 369 -32.01 8.40 31.57
C GLN A 369 -31.60 6.92 31.40
N PHE A 370 -30.34 6.64 31.05
CA PHE A 370 -29.88 5.29 30.73
C PHE A 370 -30.09 4.34 31.90
N THR A 371 -29.54 4.64 33.09
CA THR A 371 -29.63 3.74 34.25
C THR A 371 -31.08 3.50 34.70
N GLN A 372 -31.98 4.47 34.50
CA GLN A 372 -33.40 4.35 34.86
C GLN A 372 -34.19 3.48 33.87
N ILE A 373 -33.89 3.55 32.58
CA ILE A 373 -34.64 2.85 31.52
C ILE A 373 -34.00 1.50 31.18
N ALA A 374 -32.67 1.46 31.01
CA ALA A 374 -31.92 0.30 30.56
C ALA A 374 -31.84 -0.82 31.60
N PHE A 375 -31.92 -0.48 32.89
CA PHE A 375 -31.86 -1.42 34.02
C PHE A 375 -33.21 -1.53 34.78
N ASP A 376 -34.32 -1.16 34.14
CA ASP A 376 -35.68 -1.37 34.63
C ASP A 376 -36.01 -2.87 34.69
N LYS A 377 -35.84 -3.48 35.87
CA LYS A 377 -36.14 -4.90 36.15
C LYS A 377 -37.54 -5.35 35.74
N THR A 378 -38.49 -4.45 35.48
CA THR A 378 -39.83 -4.85 35.00
C THR A 378 -39.85 -5.22 33.51
N LYS A 379 -38.87 -4.79 32.70
CA LYS A 379 -38.87 -4.93 31.24
C LYS A 379 -37.56 -5.48 30.70
N ASP A 380 -37.64 -6.18 29.57
CA ASP A 380 -36.49 -6.42 28.71
C ASP A 380 -36.21 -5.16 27.87
N VAL A 381 -34.94 -4.84 27.62
CA VAL A 381 -34.54 -3.62 26.91
C VAL A 381 -33.53 -3.95 25.83
N LEU A 382 -33.93 -3.86 24.55
CA LEU A 382 -33.06 -4.06 23.40
C LEU A 382 -32.54 -2.70 22.93
N ILE A 383 -31.22 -2.49 22.90
CA ILE A 383 -30.57 -1.21 22.63
C ILE A 383 -29.67 -1.29 21.39
N GLU A 384 -29.91 -0.45 20.38
CA GLU A 384 -28.95 -0.16 19.30
C GLU A 384 -28.02 0.99 19.73
N PHE A 385 -26.75 0.71 19.98
CA PHE A 385 -25.72 1.73 20.13
C PHE A 385 -25.19 2.12 18.74
N TYR A 386 -25.45 3.36 18.33
CA TYR A 386 -25.23 3.83 16.96
C TYR A 386 -24.38 5.10 16.88
N ALA A 387 -23.81 5.34 15.69
CA ALA A 387 -23.06 6.55 15.36
C ALA A 387 -23.66 7.25 14.11
N PRO A 388 -24.02 8.54 14.16
CA PRO A 388 -24.72 9.25 13.06
C PRO A 388 -23.99 9.27 11.71
N GLN A 389 -22.68 9.06 11.68
CA GLN A 389 -21.91 8.98 10.43
C GLN A 389 -21.80 7.54 9.89
N CYS A 390 -22.05 6.51 10.71
CA CYS A 390 -21.87 5.11 10.33
C CYS A 390 -22.89 4.65 9.26
N ILE A 391 -22.38 4.12 8.15
CA ILE A 391 -23.17 3.58 7.03
C ILE A 391 -23.95 2.32 7.46
N TYR A 392 -23.39 1.49 8.35
CA TYR A 392 -24.05 0.29 8.86
C TYR A 392 -25.27 0.63 9.72
N CYS A 393 -25.18 1.63 10.61
CA CYS A 393 -26.33 2.13 11.38
C CYS A 393 -27.41 2.70 10.45
N LYS A 394 -27.04 3.47 9.42
CA LYS A 394 -27.99 4.02 8.44
C LYS A 394 -28.74 2.93 7.64
N ARG A 395 -28.09 1.80 7.36
CA ARG A 395 -28.72 0.63 6.72
C ARG A 395 -29.61 -0.17 7.69
N LEU A 396 -29.26 -0.23 8.99
CA LEU A 396 -30.04 -0.92 10.02
C LEU A 396 -31.30 -0.13 10.45
N ALA A 397 -31.20 1.20 10.54
CA ALA A 397 -32.25 2.09 11.02
C ALA A 397 -33.68 1.83 10.48
N PRO A 398 -33.93 1.54 9.17
CA PRO A 398 -35.27 1.18 8.71
C PRO A 398 -35.76 -0.15 9.30
N ILE A 399 -34.93 -1.20 9.30
CA ILE A 399 -35.25 -2.52 9.85
C ILE A 399 -35.50 -2.43 11.36
N TYR A 400 -34.66 -1.69 12.08
CA TYR A 400 -34.81 -1.52 13.53
C TYR A 400 -36.02 -0.64 13.89
N SER A 401 -36.39 0.31 13.03
CA SER A 401 -37.66 1.04 13.13
C SER A 401 -38.88 0.13 12.91
N GLU A 402 -38.79 -0.86 12.03
CA GLU A 402 -39.82 -1.86 11.79
C GLU A 402 -39.90 -2.92 12.91
N LEU A 403 -38.78 -3.32 13.49
CA LEU A 403 -38.70 -4.11 14.72
C LEU A 403 -39.44 -3.40 15.87
N GLY A 404 -39.14 -2.11 16.09
CA GLY A 404 -39.87 -1.28 17.04
C GLY A 404 -41.37 -1.23 16.77
N LYS A 405 -41.79 -1.07 15.51
CA LYS A 405 -43.23 -1.06 15.13
C LYS A 405 -43.93 -2.39 15.38
N SER A 406 -43.31 -3.50 15.00
CA SER A 406 -43.88 -4.85 15.11
C SER A 406 -43.89 -5.42 16.52
N LEU A 407 -43.16 -4.78 17.46
CA LEU A 407 -43.08 -5.19 18.87
C LEU A 407 -43.63 -4.16 19.88
N MET A 408 -44.03 -2.95 19.47
CA MET A 408 -44.44 -1.86 20.39
C MET A 408 -45.61 -2.20 21.34
N HIS A 409 -46.43 -3.20 21.00
CA HIS A 409 -47.57 -3.62 21.83
C HIS A 409 -47.17 -4.49 23.02
N ASN A 410 -45.91 -4.92 23.11
CA ASN A 410 -45.39 -5.73 24.21
C ASN A 410 -44.96 -4.82 25.37
N SER A 411 -45.85 -4.59 26.35
CA SER A 411 -45.57 -3.70 27.50
C SER A 411 -44.37 -4.12 28.38
N GLY A 412 -43.89 -5.35 28.24
CA GLY A 412 -42.71 -5.88 28.92
C GLY A 412 -41.39 -5.72 28.13
N LEU A 413 -41.40 -5.11 26.94
CA LEU A 413 -40.22 -4.88 26.11
C LEU A 413 -40.07 -3.40 25.78
N VAL A 414 -38.83 -2.90 25.77
CA VAL A 414 -38.47 -1.60 25.21
C VAL A 414 -37.45 -1.82 24.09
N VAL A 415 -37.83 -1.49 22.85
CA VAL A 415 -36.87 -1.36 21.74
C VAL A 415 -36.35 0.08 21.75
N ALA A 416 -35.05 0.26 21.97
CA ALA A 416 -34.39 1.54 22.16
C ALA A 416 -33.15 1.68 21.27
N LYS A 417 -32.68 2.92 21.09
CA LYS A 417 -31.42 3.25 20.41
C LYS A 417 -30.72 4.41 21.11
N MET A 418 -29.39 4.48 21.05
CA MET A 418 -28.57 5.48 21.72
C MET A 418 -27.44 5.97 20.82
N ASN A 419 -27.32 7.29 20.66
CA ASN A 419 -26.21 7.91 19.94
C ASN A 419 -24.95 7.94 20.82
N ALA A 420 -24.14 6.89 20.76
CA ALA A 420 -22.96 6.73 21.61
C ALA A 420 -21.77 7.64 21.23
N VAL A 421 -21.90 8.48 20.18
CA VAL A 421 -20.92 9.54 19.88
C VAL A 421 -21.14 10.78 20.75
N THR A 422 -22.39 11.03 21.15
CA THR A 422 -22.79 12.17 22.00
C THR A 422 -23.14 11.78 23.43
N ASN A 423 -23.28 10.48 23.71
CA ASN A 423 -23.70 9.95 25.00
C ASN A 423 -22.72 8.89 25.53
N ASP A 424 -22.04 9.15 26.66
CA ASP A 424 -21.24 8.16 27.39
C ASP A 424 -22.17 7.13 28.08
N ILE A 425 -21.82 5.84 28.14
CA ILE A 425 -22.62 4.84 28.89
C ILE A 425 -22.29 4.92 30.39
N PRO A 426 -23.29 5.07 31.29
CA PRO A 426 -23.08 5.05 32.73
C PRO A 426 -23.06 3.62 33.31
N SER A 427 -22.12 2.79 32.83
CA SER A 427 -21.86 1.44 33.35
C SER A 427 -20.42 1.01 33.05
N ASN A 428 -19.83 0.27 34.00
CA ASN A 428 -18.49 -0.33 33.87
C ASN A 428 -18.56 -1.83 33.52
N ASP A 429 -19.74 -2.33 33.11
CA ASP A 429 -19.92 -3.73 32.67
C ASP A 429 -19.20 -3.97 31.32
N PRO A 430 -18.24 -4.93 31.23
CA PRO A 430 -17.56 -5.27 29.97
C PRO A 430 -18.52 -5.70 28.84
N GLU A 431 -19.71 -6.20 29.16
CA GLU A 431 -20.72 -6.58 28.18
C GLU A 431 -21.51 -5.39 27.63
N LEU A 432 -21.38 -4.19 28.22
CA LEU A 432 -21.85 -2.92 27.64
C LEU A 432 -20.75 -2.16 26.87
N SER A 433 -19.55 -2.74 26.72
CA SER A 433 -18.51 -2.19 25.84
C SER A 433 -18.96 -2.19 24.37
N ILE A 434 -18.71 -1.09 23.66
CA ILE A 434 -19.02 -0.92 22.24
C ILE A 434 -17.72 -1.12 21.42
N PRO A 435 -17.49 -2.30 20.81
CA PRO A 435 -16.36 -2.50 19.90
C PRO A 435 -16.54 -1.86 18.52
N GLY A 436 -17.78 -1.51 18.13
CA GLY A 436 -18.08 -0.91 16.84
C GLY A 436 -19.53 -0.49 16.67
N TYR A 437 -19.90 0.02 15.48
CA TYR A 437 -21.23 0.59 15.23
C TYR A 437 -21.93 -0.05 14.02
N PRO A 438 -23.19 -0.53 14.16
CA PRO A 438 -23.97 -0.63 15.39
C PRO A 438 -23.49 -1.80 16.27
N THR A 439 -23.52 -1.60 17.59
CA THR A 439 -23.51 -2.68 18.60
C THR A 439 -24.93 -2.81 19.15
N ILE A 440 -25.41 -4.04 19.34
CA ILE A 440 -26.79 -4.31 19.75
C ILE A 440 -26.75 -5.21 20.99
N VAL A 441 -27.53 -4.85 22.00
CA VAL A 441 -27.51 -5.49 23.33
C VAL A 441 -28.92 -5.62 23.86
N LEU A 442 -29.25 -6.78 24.42
CA LEU A 442 -30.42 -6.98 25.27
C LEU A 442 -29.99 -6.89 26.74
N ILE A 443 -30.61 -6.02 27.51
CA ILE A 443 -30.57 -6.07 28.98
C ILE A 443 -31.86 -6.72 29.45
N ARG A 444 -31.73 -7.79 30.23
CA ARG A 444 -32.85 -8.65 30.60
C ARG A 444 -33.58 -8.17 31.85
N ALA A 445 -34.91 -8.34 31.87
CA ALA A 445 -35.73 -8.09 33.06
C ALA A 445 -35.32 -9.00 34.25
N ASP A 446 -35.77 -8.65 35.46
CA ASP A 446 -35.48 -9.30 36.75
C ASP A 446 -34.01 -9.33 37.18
N ASP A 447 -33.10 -9.88 36.38
CA ASP A 447 -31.68 -10.05 36.73
C ASP A 447 -30.75 -8.95 36.19
N ASN A 448 -31.21 -8.13 35.24
CA ASN A 448 -30.42 -7.11 34.54
C ASN A 448 -29.22 -7.69 33.78
N LYS A 449 -29.26 -8.97 33.40
CA LYS A 449 -28.17 -9.59 32.64
C LYS A 449 -28.04 -8.91 31.27
N VAL A 450 -26.83 -8.47 30.96
CA VAL A 450 -26.43 -7.95 29.66
C VAL A 450 -26.13 -9.11 28.71
N ILE A 451 -26.68 -9.06 27.49
CA ILE A 451 -26.54 -10.09 26.45
C ILE A 451 -26.31 -9.40 25.10
N LYS A 452 -25.11 -9.54 24.53
CA LYS A 452 -24.75 -9.02 23.20
C LYS A 452 -25.49 -9.79 22.09
N TYR A 453 -25.67 -9.12 20.94
CA TYR A 453 -26.27 -9.69 19.75
C TYR A 453 -25.27 -9.81 18.60
N ASP A 454 -24.89 -11.04 18.28
CA ASP A 454 -23.96 -11.40 17.20
C ASP A 454 -24.66 -12.07 16.00
N GLY A 455 -26.00 -12.03 15.96
CA GLY A 455 -26.81 -12.56 14.85
C GLY A 455 -26.80 -11.68 13.60
N ASP A 456 -27.45 -12.16 12.53
CA ASP A 456 -27.63 -11.35 11.31
C ASP A 456 -28.59 -10.17 11.54
N ARG A 457 -28.66 -9.22 10.61
CA ARG A 457 -29.39 -7.96 10.82
C ARG A 457 -30.78 -7.92 10.16
N SER A 458 -31.44 -9.07 10.03
CA SER A 458 -32.84 -9.22 9.62
C SER A 458 -33.82 -8.93 10.77
N LEU A 459 -35.09 -8.66 10.42
CA LEU A 459 -36.17 -8.42 11.38
C LEU A 459 -36.45 -9.69 12.21
N GLU A 460 -36.42 -10.83 11.55
CA GLU A 460 -36.72 -12.16 12.06
C GLU A 460 -35.71 -12.59 13.13
N SER A 461 -34.42 -12.45 12.85
CA SER A 461 -33.32 -12.84 13.73
C SER A 461 -33.31 -12.03 15.04
N PHE A 462 -33.69 -10.73 14.99
CA PHE A 462 -33.92 -9.93 16.21
C PHE A 462 -35.12 -10.43 17.03
N VAL A 463 -36.25 -10.78 16.38
CA VAL A 463 -37.45 -11.28 17.05
C VAL A 463 -37.18 -12.63 17.72
N GLU A 464 -36.43 -13.52 17.07
CA GLU A 464 -36.03 -14.81 17.63
C GLU A 464 -35.06 -14.63 18.81
N PHE A 465 -34.08 -13.74 18.69
CA PHE A 465 -33.14 -13.46 19.78
C PHE A 465 -33.83 -12.91 21.03
N VAL A 466 -34.74 -11.94 20.91
CA VAL A 466 -35.49 -11.43 22.06
C VAL A 466 -36.40 -12.52 22.65
N ARG A 467 -37.05 -13.35 21.82
CA ARG A 467 -37.87 -14.49 22.27
C ARG A 467 -37.05 -15.55 23.01
N ALA A 468 -35.79 -15.77 22.61
CA ALA A 468 -34.92 -16.79 23.20
C ALA A 468 -34.20 -16.31 24.48
N ASN A 469 -33.94 -15.00 24.62
CA ASN A 469 -33.09 -14.46 25.69
C ASN A 469 -33.81 -13.59 26.71
N GLY A 470 -34.94 -12.96 26.35
CA GLY A 470 -35.73 -12.09 27.24
C GLY A 470 -36.43 -12.85 28.37
N ALA A 471 -36.74 -12.15 29.46
CA ALA A 471 -37.51 -12.66 30.59
C ALA A 471 -39.01 -12.30 30.52
N ARG A 472 -39.46 -11.64 29.44
CA ARG A 472 -40.86 -11.30 29.16
C ARG A 472 -41.32 -11.93 27.84
N PRO A 473 -42.47 -12.62 27.78
CA PRO A 473 -42.95 -13.23 26.54
C PRO A 473 -43.38 -12.16 25.54
N ILE A 474 -42.93 -12.28 24.29
CA ILE A 474 -43.24 -11.34 23.20
C ILE A 474 -44.21 -11.92 22.17
N SER A 475 -45.19 -11.12 21.80
CA SER A 475 -46.05 -11.29 20.64
C SER A 475 -45.46 -10.52 19.46
N TYR A 476 -45.45 -11.12 18.26
CA TYR A 476 -44.97 -10.50 17.03
C TYR A 476 -46.13 -10.38 16.03
N ALA A 477 -46.32 -9.18 15.49
CA ALA A 477 -47.34 -8.89 14.48
C ALA A 477 -46.68 -8.34 13.21
N PRO A 478 -46.64 -9.09 12.09
CA PRO A 478 -46.04 -8.61 10.85
C PRO A 478 -46.88 -7.47 10.24
N VAL A 479 -46.19 -6.44 9.74
CA VAL A 479 -46.84 -5.24 9.18
C VAL A 479 -47.23 -5.51 7.72
N ASN A 480 -48.52 -5.73 7.45
CA ASN A 480 -48.99 -6.13 6.12
C ASN A 480 -49.10 -4.94 5.13
N ILE A 481 -48.33 -4.96 4.04
CA ILE A 481 -48.16 -3.85 3.07
C ILE A 481 -48.98 -4.07 1.77
N GLU A 482 -50.24 -4.48 1.88
CA GLU A 482 -51.12 -4.78 0.72
C GLU A 482 -52.24 -3.75 0.43
N LYS A 483 -52.12 -2.49 0.89
CA LYS A 483 -53.17 -1.46 0.71
C LYS A 483 -52.74 -0.13 0.07
N ALA A 484 -51.67 -0.13 -0.72
CA ALA A 484 -51.15 1.08 -1.37
C ALA A 484 -51.09 1.03 -2.92
N HIS A 485 -51.20 -0.13 -3.56
CA HIS A 485 -51.12 -0.26 -5.02
C HIS A 485 -52.27 -1.09 -5.60
N GLY A 486 -53.34 -0.41 -6.02
CA GLY A 486 -54.38 -0.98 -6.85
C GLY A 486 -54.23 -0.55 -8.31
N GLN A 487 -54.35 -1.50 -9.24
CA GLN A 487 -54.55 -1.30 -10.68
C GLN A 487 -53.51 -0.44 -11.45
N VAL A 488 -52.51 -1.10 -12.04
CA VAL A 488 -52.41 -1.19 -13.51
C VAL A 488 -51.92 -2.60 -13.88
N HIS A 489 -52.68 -3.35 -14.68
CA HIS A 489 -52.16 -4.53 -15.41
C HIS A 489 -51.66 -4.08 -16.79
N GLY A 490 -50.51 -4.60 -17.25
CA GLY A 490 -50.04 -4.35 -18.61
C GLY A 490 -48.53 -4.45 -18.80
N ALA A 491 -47.96 -5.65 -18.63
CA ALA A 491 -46.54 -5.87 -18.92
C ALA A 491 -46.30 -6.11 -20.42
N THR A 492 -45.98 -5.04 -21.15
CA THR A 492 -45.42 -5.10 -22.52
C THR A 492 -44.27 -4.10 -22.65
N HIS A 493 -43.24 -4.48 -23.41
CA HIS A 493 -41.97 -3.74 -23.52
C HIS A 493 -42.14 -2.25 -23.84
N ILE A 494 -41.58 -1.39 -22.98
CA ILE A 494 -41.13 -0.04 -23.34
C ILE A 494 -39.70 0.13 -22.81
N SER A 495 -38.73 0.15 -23.73
CA SER A 495 -37.36 0.59 -23.47
C SER A 495 -37.28 2.12 -23.52
N LEU A 496 -36.69 2.76 -22.51
CA LEU A 496 -36.36 4.19 -22.52
C LEU A 496 -34.89 4.40 -22.13
N PRO A 497 -34.25 5.50 -22.59
CA PRO A 497 -32.81 5.52 -22.80
C PRO A 497 -31.99 5.99 -21.60
N MET A 498 -30.75 5.51 -21.52
CA MET A 498 -29.69 6.22 -20.79
C MET A 498 -29.22 7.41 -21.64
N GLN A 499 -29.44 8.63 -21.17
CA GLN A 499 -28.69 9.80 -21.63
C GLN A 499 -27.53 10.08 -20.65
N PRO A 500 -26.36 10.55 -21.13
CA PRO A 500 -25.26 10.93 -20.27
C PRO A 500 -25.58 12.23 -19.52
N ILE A 501 -25.50 12.20 -18.19
CA ILE A 501 -25.61 13.41 -17.37
C ILE A 501 -24.25 14.09 -17.31
N SER A 502 -24.05 15.14 -18.10
CA SER A 502 -22.94 16.07 -17.91
C SER A 502 -23.13 16.87 -16.62
N PRO A 503 -22.09 17.09 -15.79
CA PRO A 503 -22.20 17.87 -14.56
C PRO A 503 -22.56 19.33 -14.85
N SER A 504 -23.30 19.97 -13.94
CA SER A 504 -23.72 21.36 -14.11
C SER A 504 -22.66 22.34 -13.62
N ALA A 505 -22.76 23.61 -14.04
CA ALA A 505 -21.91 24.68 -13.52
C ALA A 505 -22.02 24.85 -11.98
N ALA A 506 -23.18 24.49 -11.38
CA ALA A 506 -23.35 24.52 -9.94
C ALA A 506 -22.55 23.42 -9.21
N ASP A 507 -22.30 22.28 -9.87
CA ASP A 507 -21.49 21.19 -9.34
C ASP A 507 -20.00 21.53 -9.38
N TYR A 508 -19.55 22.22 -10.43
CA TYR A 508 -18.21 22.81 -10.52
C TYR A 508 -17.95 23.81 -9.38
N ILE A 509 -18.89 24.72 -9.11
CA ILE A 509 -18.79 25.70 -8.00
C ILE A 509 -18.75 25.01 -6.64
N LYS A 510 -19.47 23.89 -6.47
CA LYS A 510 -19.39 23.04 -5.28
C LYS A 510 -18.01 22.39 -5.11
N SER A 511 -17.45 21.86 -6.20
CA SER A 511 -16.11 21.26 -6.20
C SER A 511 -15.03 22.28 -5.88
N ALA A 512 -15.12 23.50 -6.44
CA ALA A 512 -14.19 24.59 -6.16
C ALA A 512 -14.19 24.99 -4.67
N LYS A 513 -15.37 25.15 -4.04
CA LYS A 513 -15.46 25.43 -2.60
C LYS A 513 -14.87 24.32 -1.73
N ALA A 514 -15.12 23.05 -2.06
CA ALA A 514 -14.53 21.92 -1.34
C ALA A 514 -12.99 21.85 -1.50
N GLY A 515 -12.44 22.38 -2.59
CA GLY A 515 -10.99 22.57 -2.76
C GLY A 515 -10.43 23.64 -1.83
N ILE A 516 -11.08 24.81 -1.76
CA ILE A 516 -10.66 25.94 -0.90
C ILE A 516 -10.67 25.55 0.58
N GLU A 517 -11.74 24.91 1.06
CA GLU A 517 -11.84 24.40 2.45
C GLU A 517 -10.76 23.34 2.77
N SER A 518 -10.20 22.67 1.77
CA SER A 518 -9.11 21.71 1.97
C SER A 518 -7.73 22.36 2.07
N LEU A 519 -7.51 23.50 1.42
CA LEU A 519 -6.22 24.20 1.43
C LEU A 519 -5.94 24.86 2.79
N GLU A 520 -6.89 25.61 3.33
CA GLU A 520 -6.70 26.31 4.62
C GLU A 520 -6.40 25.32 5.77
N TYR A 521 -7.02 24.14 5.73
CA TYR A 521 -6.74 23.04 6.66
C TYR A 521 -5.34 22.41 6.51
N ILE A 522 -4.78 22.40 5.30
CA ILE A 522 -3.43 21.89 5.04
C ILE A 522 -2.39 22.91 5.48
N ASP A 523 -2.64 24.19 5.26
CA ASP A 523 -1.79 25.24 5.79
C ASP A 523 -1.78 25.20 7.32
N ASP A 524 -2.93 24.97 7.97
CA ASP A 524 -3.00 24.73 9.41
C ASP A 524 -2.18 23.51 9.86
N LEU A 525 -2.27 22.37 9.16
CA LEU A 525 -1.43 21.20 9.44
C LEU A 525 0.07 21.48 9.25
N ILE A 526 0.44 22.32 8.28
CA ILE A 526 1.84 22.71 8.04
C ILE A 526 2.31 23.70 9.13
N ARG A 527 1.46 24.66 9.53
CA ARG A 527 1.70 25.58 10.67
C ARG A 527 1.91 24.76 11.95
N GLU A 528 1.00 23.85 12.27
CA GLU A 528 1.11 22.92 13.41
C GLU A 528 2.40 22.09 13.35
N TYR A 529 2.76 21.54 12.18
CA TYR A 529 3.96 20.73 12.03
C TYR A 529 5.26 21.53 12.20
N LEU A 530 5.37 22.70 11.57
CA LEU A 530 6.54 23.59 11.70
C LEU A 530 6.68 24.09 13.14
N LEU A 531 5.57 24.42 13.80
CA LEU A 531 5.53 24.78 15.22
C LEU A 531 5.98 23.62 16.12
N PHE A 532 5.43 22.42 15.92
CA PHE A 532 5.79 21.20 16.68
C PHE A 532 7.26 20.79 16.52
N ARG A 533 7.85 21.06 15.35
CA ARG A 533 9.28 20.86 15.08
C ARG A 533 10.18 22.01 15.53
N GLY A 534 9.61 23.18 15.86
CA GLY A 534 10.35 24.36 16.32
C GLY A 534 10.98 25.20 15.20
N PHE A 535 10.58 25.03 13.93
CA PHE A 535 11.13 25.75 12.78
C PHE A 535 10.56 27.18 12.64
N LYS A 536 10.75 28.02 13.67
CA LYS A 536 10.12 29.34 13.80
C LYS A 536 10.42 30.28 12.63
N ASP A 537 11.66 30.31 12.13
CA ASP A 537 12.03 31.16 10.99
C ASP A 537 11.40 30.68 9.67
N THR A 538 11.07 29.39 9.56
CA THR A 538 10.38 28.81 8.41
C THR A 538 8.87 29.04 8.50
N LEU A 539 8.30 28.97 9.71
CA LEU A 539 6.91 29.33 9.97
C LEU A 539 6.66 30.81 9.63
N LYS A 540 7.54 31.72 10.09
CA LYS A 540 7.44 33.16 9.80
C LYS A 540 7.55 33.47 8.30
N ALA A 541 8.40 32.76 7.56
CA ALA A 541 8.49 32.91 6.12
C ALA A 541 7.21 32.43 5.41
N LEU A 542 6.63 31.29 5.85
CA LEU A 542 5.36 30.80 5.35
C LEU A 542 4.20 31.78 5.65
N GLU A 543 4.20 32.40 6.84
CA GLU A 543 3.23 33.44 7.21
C GLU A 543 3.37 34.70 6.34
N GLU A 544 4.60 35.16 6.06
CA GLU A 544 4.87 36.29 5.15
C GLU A 544 4.46 35.97 3.69
N ASP A 545 4.72 34.75 3.20
CA ASP A 545 4.29 34.31 1.87
C ASP A 545 2.74 34.23 1.77
N LEU A 546 2.07 33.76 2.84
CA LEU A 546 0.60 33.67 2.93
C LEU A 546 -0.10 35.03 3.02
N GLU A 547 0.47 36.01 3.72
CA GLU A 547 -0.06 37.39 3.73
C GLU A 547 0.09 38.07 2.36
N GLY A 548 1.04 37.61 1.53
CA GLY A 548 1.23 38.04 0.14
C GLY A 548 0.26 37.42 -0.88
N ASP A 549 -0.30 36.23 -0.63
CA ASP A 549 -1.27 35.59 -1.53
C ASP A 549 -2.69 36.16 -1.33
N HIS A 550 -2.97 37.26 -2.02
CA HIS A 550 -4.28 37.89 -2.03
C HIS A 550 -5.35 37.13 -2.85
N ASP A 551 -4.95 36.19 -3.72
CA ASP A 551 -5.86 35.50 -4.64
C ASP A 551 -6.28 34.09 -4.15
N LYS A 552 -5.50 33.48 -3.25
CA LYS A 552 -5.74 32.13 -2.65
C LYS A 552 -5.96 31.03 -3.69
N GLY A 553 -5.18 31.00 -4.77
CA GLY A 553 -5.48 30.13 -5.91
C GLY A 553 -4.35 29.84 -6.87
N PHE A 554 -4.51 28.74 -7.63
CA PHE A 554 -3.63 28.38 -8.73
C PHE A 554 -4.06 29.08 -10.03
N HIS A 555 -3.22 29.97 -10.57
CA HIS A 555 -3.49 30.72 -11.80
C HIS A 555 -2.61 30.25 -12.95
N ALA A 556 -3.13 29.32 -13.76
CA ALA A 556 -2.46 28.86 -14.98
C ALA A 556 -2.07 30.01 -15.91
N GLU A 557 -2.93 31.02 -16.05
CA GLU A 557 -2.73 32.19 -16.93
C GLU A 557 -1.47 32.98 -16.57
N LYS A 558 -1.16 33.16 -15.27
CA LYS A 558 0.05 33.87 -14.82
C LYS A 558 1.32 33.13 -15.26
N ILE A 559 1.34 31.80 -15.12
CA ILE A 559 2.47 30.95 -15.56
C ILE A 559 2.63 30.98 -17.08
N VAL A 560 1.52 31.01 -17.82
CA VAL A 560 1.54 31.14 -19.29
C VAL A 560 2.08 32.50 -19.71
N ASP A 561 1.66 33.60 -19.08
CA ASP A 561 2.12 34.94 -19.41
C ASP A 561 3.59 35.17 -19.03
N GLU A 562 4.11 34.52 -17.99
CA GLU A 562 5.55 34.48 -17.69
C GLU A 562 6.34 33.72 -18.78
N LEU A 563 5.88 32.53 -19.19
CA LEU A 563 6.53 31.72 -20.23
C LEU A 563 6.53 32.43 -21.60
N LEU A 564 5.38 32.97 -22.02
CA LEU A 564 5.28 33.75 -23.24
C LEU A 564 6.10 35.04 -23.14
N GLY A 565 6.07 35.72 -21.99
CA GLY A 565 6.84 36.92 -21.70
C GLY A 565 8.35 36.71 -21.83
N MET A 566 8.91 35.62 -21.31
CA MET A 566 10.33 35.28 -21.48
C MET A 566 10.69 34.93 -22.94
N ALA A 567 9.80 34.23 -23.65
CA ALA A 567 9.99 33.93 -25.07
C ALA A 567 10.02 35.22 -25.93
N THR A 568 9.07 36.13 -25.74
CA THR A 568 9.02 37.42 -26.46
C THR A 568 10.08 38.43 -25.97
N GLY A 569 10.47 38.35 -24.70
CA GLY A 569 11.53 39.16 -24.08
C GLY A 569 12.95 38.73 -24.45
N LEU A 570 13.09 37.68 -25.27
CA LEU A 570 14.35 37.12 -25.75
C LEU A 570 15.27 36.57 -24.65
N ASP A 571 14.69 36.03 -23.58
CA ASP A 571 15.40 35.28 -22.53
C ASP A 571 15.18 33.77 -22.67
N ALA A 572 15.93 33.15 -23.57
CA ALA A 572 15.91 31.71 -23.77
C ALA A 572 16.44 30.92 -22.56
N ASP A 573 17.32 31.51 -21.73
CA ASP A 573 17.88 30.81 -20.58
C ASP A 573 16.88 30.78 -19.43
N GLY A 574 16.23 31.92 -19.13
CA GLY A 574 15.09 31.96 -18.20
C GLY A 574 13.92 31.09 -18.66
N LEU A 575 13.56 31.15 -19.96
CA LEU A 575 12.51 30.32 -20.55
C LEU A 575 12.80 28.82 -20.38
N LEU A 576 14.01 28.36 -20.73
CA LEU A 576 14.38 26.95 -20.62
C LEU A 576 14.61 26.52 -19.17
N GLU A 577 15.12 27.38 -18.28
CA GLU A 577 15.25 27.05 -16.86
C GLU A 577 13.87 26.94 -16.19
N TYR A 578 12.93 27.84 -16.48
CA TYR A 578 11.57 27.77 -15.95
C TYR A 578 10.80 26.58 -16.52
N TRP A 579 10.92 26.31 -17.83
CA TRP A 579 10.33 25.11 -18.41
C TRP A 579 10.94 23.82 -17.85
N LYS A 580 12.26 23.77 -17.64
CA LYS A 580 12.93 22.63 -16.98
C LYS A 580 12.53 22.50 -15.51
N TYR A 581 12.28 23.59 -14.81
CA TYR A 581 11.75 23.57 -13.44
C TYR A 581 10.33 22.98 -13.41
N LEU A 582 9.43 23.46 -14.26
CA LEU A 582 8.07 22.92 -14.39
C LEU A 582 8.09 21.43 -14.81
N SER A 583 8.98 21.09 -15.75
CA SER A 583 9.18 19.73 -16.23
C SER A 583 9.69 18.81 -15.11
N TYR A 584 10.73 19.19 -14.38
CA TYR A 584 11.32 18.39 -13.31
C TYR A 584 10.41 18.26 -12.07
N ARG A 585 9.63 19.30 -11.73
CA ARG A 585 8.81 19.34 -10.50
C ARG A 585 7.37 18.89 -10.67
N PHE A 586 6.80 19.04 -11.86
CA PHE A 586 5.37 18.80 -12.09
C PHE A 586 5.14 17.85 -13.27
N PHE A 587 5.72 18.12 -14.44
CA PHE A 587 5.41 17.33 -15.64
C PHE A 587 6.04 15.91 -15.62
N SER A 588 7.15 15.73 -14.90
CA SER A 588 7.81 14.44 -14.60
C SER A 588 6.99 13.48 -13.73
N HIS A 589 5.88 13.95 -13.18
CA HIS A 589 4.97 13.20 -12.29
C HIS A 589 3.59 12.98 -12.93
N LEU A 590 3.47 13.18 -14.24
CA LEU A 590 2.25 12.93 -15.01
C LEU A 590 2.25 11.53 -15.61
N SER A 591 1.04 11.01 -15.85
CA SER A 591 0.83 9.77 -16.63
C SER A 591 1.50 9.90 -18.01
N PRO A 592 2.16 8.84 -18.53
CA PRO A 592 3.00 8.90 -19.73
C PRO A 592 2.41 9.61 -20.95
N LYS A 593 1.08 9.50 -21.15
CA LYS A 593 0.30 10.20 -22.19
C LYS A 593 0.53 11.71 -22.27
N TYR A 594 0.86 12.37 -21.15
CA TYR A 594 1.12 13.83 -21.14
C TYR A 594 2.54 14.20 -21.56
N HIS A 595 3.53 13.30 -21.49
CA HIS A 595 4.93 13.62 -21.83
C HIS A 595 5.10 14.01 -23.31
N ARG A 596 4.30 13.43 -24.22
CA ARG A 596 4.24 13.80 -25.64
C ARG A 596 3.80 15.26 -25.80
N THR A 597 2.77 15.66 -25.06
CA THR A 597 2.21 17.02 -25.04
C THR A 597 3.16 18.03 -24.39
N THR A 598 3.83 17.67 -23.28
CA THR A 598 4.89 18.50 -22.69
C THR A 598 6.00 18.81 -23.70
N ARG A 599 6.55 17.79 -24.37
CA ARG A 599 7.58 17.98 -25.41
C ARG A 599 7.06 18.81 -26.59
N MET A 600 5.78 18.71 -26.95
CA MET A 600 5.16 19.52 -27.99
C MET A 600 5.09 21.02 -27.60
N PHE A 601 4.74 21.35 -26.36
CA PHE A 601 4.75 22.73 -25.89
C PHE A 601 6.15 23.32 -25.75
N GLU A 602 7.12 22.52 -25.28
CA GLU A 602 8.55 22.91 -25.25
C GLU A 602 9.04 23.35 -26.64
N LYS A 603 8.79 22.53 -27.68
CA LYS A 603 9.13 22.88 -29.06
C LYS A 603 8.41 24.14 -29.55
N ARG A 604 7.15 24.36 -29.18
CA ARG A 604 6.38 25.56 -29.56
C ARG A 604 6.90 26.84 -28.87
N LEU A 605 7.27 26.78 -27.60
CA LEU A 605 7.87 27.90 -26.87
C LEU A 605 9.25 28.29 -27.44
N ILE A 606 10.08 27.29 -27.80
CA ILE A 606 11.35 27.55 -28.51
C ILE A 606 11.11 28.19 -29.88
N ARG A 607 10.14 27.69 -30.67
CA ARG A 607 9.76 28.29 -31.96
C ARG A 607 9.27 29.74 -31.79
N LEU A 608 8.52 30.05 -30.72
CA LEU A 608 8.08 31.42 -30.40
C LEU A 608 9.26 32.35 -30.08
N PHE A 609 10.25 31.89 -29.29
CA PHE A 609 11.48 32.66 -29.05
C PHE A 609 12.24 32.95 -30.36
N LEU A 610 12.37 31.96 -31.25
CA LEU A 610 13.06 32.12 -32.53
C LEU A 610 12.32 33.10 -33.47
N VAL A 611 10.99 33.02 -33.56
CA VAL A 611 10.16 33.97 -34.32
C VAL A 611 10.25 35.38 -33.72
N SER A 612 10.20 35.51 -32.39
CA SER A 612 10.34 36.79 -31.70
C SER A 612 11.71 37.44 -31.96
N ALA A 613 12.77 36.63 -32.02
CA ALA A 613 14.11 37.10 -32.35
C ALA A 613 14.24 37.56 -33.82
N ILE A 614 13.53 36.95 -34.77
CA ILE A 614 13.43 37.46 -36.15
C ILE A 614 12.63 38.77 -36.18
N ASN A 615 11.46 38.82 -35.54
CA ASN A 615 10.58 39.99 -35.53
C ASN A 615 11.22 41.23 -34.86
N ALA A 616 12.15 41.02 -33.92
CA ALA A 616 12.92 42.08 -33.26
C ALA A 616 14.25 42.43 -33.97
N ASP A 617 14.56 41.79 -35.11
CA ASP A 617 15.84 41.83 -35.83
C ASP A 617 17.07 41.52 -34.95
N ARG A 618 16.93 40.53 -34.08
CA ARG A 618 17.95 40.07 -33.12
C ARG A 618 18.55 38.73 -33.51
N ARG A 619 19.04 38.61 -34.76
CA ARG A 619 19.63 37.36 -35.28
C ARG A 619 20.83 36.86 -34.45
N GLU A 620 21.50 37.71 -33.67
CA GLU A 620 22.58 37.28 -32.77
C GLU A 620 22.08 36.45 -31.58
N LYS A 621 20.83 36.65 -31.12
CA LYS A 621 20.18 35.82 -30.11
C LYS A 621 19.87 34.42 -30.63
N ILE A 622 19.52 34.29 -31.92
CA ILE A 622 19.33 33.00 -32.59
C ILE A 622 20.65 32.24 -32.63
N ARG A 623 21.75 32.90 -33.03
CA ARG A 623 23.08 32.28 -33.04
C ARG A 623 23.50 31.75 -31.67
N GLN A 624 23.42 32.60 -30.63
CA GLN A 624 23.74 32.22 -29.25
C GLN A 624 22.91 31.03 -28.75
N PHE A 625 21.65 30.93 -29.18
CA PHE A 625 20.79 29.79 -28.87
C PHE A 625 21.20 28.52 -29.64
N MET A 626 21.49 28.63 -30.95
CA MET A 626 21.88 27.50 -31.79
C MET A 626 23.27 26.95 -31.43
N ASP A 627 24.23 27.80 -31.08
CA ASP A 627 25.56 27.41 -30.56
C ASP A 627 25.43 26.55 -29.28
N LYS A 628 24.41 26.83 -28.46
CA LYS A 628 24.19 26.20 -27.15
C LYS A 628 23.28 24.97 -27.20
N HIS A 629 22.26 24.96 -28.06
CA HIS A 629 21.20 23.95 -28.09
C HIS A 629 20.96 23.29 -29.46
N GLY A 630 21.48 23.84 -30.55
CA GLY A 630 21.23 23.34 -31.91
C GLY A 630 21.65 21.88 -32.12
N LYS A 631 22.71 21.42 -31.43
CA LYS A 631 23.14 20.01 -31.45
C LYS A 631 22.10 19.06 -30.84
N GLU A 632 21.48 19.45 -29.72
CA GLU A 632 20.44 18.66 -29.05
C GLU A 632 19.14 18.64 -29.88
N LEU A 633 18.78 19.77 -30.50
CA LEU A 633 17.61 19.90 -31.35
C LEU A 633 17.75 19.10 -32.67
N GLY A 634 18.94 19.11 -33.29
CA GLY A 634 19.22 18.33 -34.49
C GLY A 634 19.13 16.81 -34.29
N GLN A 635 19.49 16.32 -33.09
CA GLN A 635 19.36 14.89 -32.74
C GLN A 635 17.90 14.41 -32.59
N GLN A 636 16.92 15.32 -32.52
CA GLN A 636 15.50 14.95 -32.43
C GLN A 636 14.84 14.66 -33.80
N GLY A 637 15.57 14.85 -34.90
CA GLY A 637 15.15 14.49 -36.26
C GLY A 637 14.09 15.42 -36.89
N GLY A 638 13.94 15.30 -38.22
CA GLY A 638 12.85 15.84 -39.04
C GLY A 638 12.49 17.30 -38.80
N ASP A 639 11.52 17.51 -37.91
CA ASP A 639 10.81 18.76 -37.59
C ASP A 639 11.68 19.98 -37.23
N TRP A 640 12.95 19.76 -36.85
CA TRP A 640 13.90 20.83 -36.52
C TRP A 640 14.88 21.19 -37.66
N ILE A 641 14.99 20.38 -38.72
CA ILE A 641 16.02 20.55 -39.75
C ILE A 641 15.94 21.92 -40.46
N PRO A 642 14.75 22.43 -40.87
CA PRO A 642 14.66 23.78 -41.46
C PRO A 642 15.05 24.89 -40.47
N TRP A 643 14.68 24.72 -39.19
CA TRP A 643 14.89 25.72 -38.13
C TRP A 643 16.36 25.91 -37.76
N LEU A 644 17.20 24.88 -37.89
CA LEU A 644 18.66 24.99 -37.70
C LEU A 644 19.30 25.97 -38.70
N GLY A 645 18.69 26.15 -39.88
CA GLY A 645 19.14 27.09 -40.90
C GLY A 645 18.57 28.51 -40.78
N LEU A 646 17.65 28.76 -39.84
CA LEU A 646 16.80 29.98 -39.79
C LEU A 646 17.59 31.30 -39.78
N GLU A 647 18.78 31.32 -39.17
CA GLU A 647 19.68 32.50 -39.19
C GLU A 647 20.03 32.95 -40.61
N TYR A 648 20.25 31.99 -41.51
CA TYR A 648 20.68 32.17 -42.90
C TYR A 648 19.52 32.24 -43.89
N VAL A 649 18.28 32.32 -43.40
CA VAL A 649 17.09 32.49 -44.24
C VAL A 649 16.80 33.98 -44.43
N ASP A 650 16.87 34.42 -45.68
CA ASP A 650 16.27 35.66 -46.14
C ASP A 650 14.73 35.51 -46.13
N GLU A 651 14.04 36.55 -45.63
CA GLU A 651 12.58 36.63 -45.45
C GLU A 651 11.89 35.34 -44.93
N PRO A 652 12.18 34.89 -43.68
CA PRO A 652 11.63 33.63 -43.15
C PRO A 652 10.10 33.56 -43.14
N SER A 653 9.42 34.70 -42.93
CA SER A 653 7.96 34.81 -42.91
C SER A 653 7.30 34.53 -44.27
N ALA A 654 8.04 34.63 -45.37
CA ALA A 654 7.56 34.33 -46.72
C ALA A 654 7.78 32.86 -47.14
N ARG A 655 8.32 32.02 -46.26
CA ARG A 655 8.52 30.58 -46.54
C ARG A 655 7.39 29.74 -45.95
N PRO A 656 6.78 28.80 -46.72
CA PRO A 656 5.76 27.87 -46.22
C PRO A 656 6.20 27.03 -45.01
N GLU A 657 7.51 26.87 -44.81
CA GLU A 657 8.14 26.17 -43.67
C GLU A 657 7.96 26.90 -42.33
N PHE A 658 7.76 28.22 -42.35
CA PHE A 658 7.69 29.07 -41.15
C PHE A 658 6.51 30.05 -41.12
N GLU A 659 5.91 30.40 -42.27
CA GLU A 659 4.80 31.37 -42.45
C GLU A 659 3.71 31.24 -41.36
N ALA A 660 3.23 30.03 -41.11
CA ALA A 660 2.19 29.73 -40.12
C ALA A 660 2.59 30.03 -38.65
N HIS A 661 3.85 30.32 -38.36
CA HIS A 661 4.34 30.72 -37.05
C HIS A 661 4.50 32.24 -36.88
N PHE A 662 4.40 33.03 -37.96
CA PHE A 662 4.50 34.50 -37.93
C PHE A 662 3.15 35.22 -37.79
N GLY A 663 2.02 34.52 -37.93
CA GLY A 663 0.68 35.09 -37.77
C GLY A 663 0.19 35.15 -36.32
N ASP A 664 -0.52 36.23 -35.96
CA ASP A 664 -1.05 36.46 -34.61
C ASP A 664 -1.95 35.31 -34.09
N ASP A 665 -2.74 34.71 -34.99
CA ASP A 665 -3.61 33.56 -34.70
C ASP A 665 -2.83 32.36 -34.11
N TRP A 666 -1.55 32.20 -34.48
CA TRP A 666 -0.69 31.14 -33.93
C TRP A 666 -0.31 31.41 -32.48
N LEU A 667 0.00 32.66 -32.13
CA LEU A 667 0.30 33.06 -30.76
C LEU A 667 -0.94 32.97 -29.86
N VAL A 668 -2.11 33.39 -30.36
CA VAL A 668 -3.39 33.24 -29.64
C VAL A 668 -3.71 31.76 -29.42
N SER A 669 -3.56 30.93 -30.45
CA SER A 669 -3.76 29.48 -30.36
C SER A 669 -2.77 28.79 -29.41
N LEU A 670 -1.52 29.24 -29.37
CA LEU A 670 -0.50 28.76 -28.43
C LEU A 670 -0.84 29.17 -26.99
N LYS A 671 -1.27 30.42 -26.75
CA LYS A 671 -1.67 30.89 -25.42
C LYS A 671 -2.88 30.11 -24.88
N SER A 672 -3.93 29.91 -25.69
CA SER A 672 -5.09 29.11 -25.27
C SER A 672 -4.64 27.69 -24.95
N ALA A 673 -4.03 26.98 -25.90
CA ALA A 673 -3.69 25.57 -25.73
C ALA A 673 -2.72 25.32 -24.55
N LEU A 674 -1.77 26.23 -24.27
CA LEU A 674 -0.88 26.12 -23.11
C LEU A 674 -1.62 26.41 -21.79
N THR A 675 -2.56 27.35 -21.80
CA THR A 675 -3.45 27.62 -20.65
C THR A 675 -4.32 26.40 -20.36
N ASP A 676 -5.01 25.87 -21.38
CA ASP A 676 -5.87 24.69 -21.30
C ASP A 676 -5.07 23.46 -20.80
N PHE A 677 -3.84 23.29 -21.30
CA PHE A 677 -2.92 22.25 -20.84
C PHE A 677 -2.55 22.40 -19.36
N ILE A 678 -2.11 23.59 -18.92
CA ILE A 678 -1.71 23.82 -17.52
C ILE A 678 -2.92 23.73 -16.59
N GLN A 679 -4.10 24.21 -16.99
CA GLN A 679 -5.36 24.05 -16.25
C GLN A 679 -5.82 22.58 -16.16
N THR A 680 -5.54 21.75 -17.18
CA THR A 680 -5.85 20.31 -17.15
C THR A 680 -4.83 19.52 -16.32
N VAL A 681 -3.55 19.88 -16.42
CA VAL A 681 -2.42 19.16 -15.83
C VAL A 681 -2.36 19.31 -14.32
N PHE A 682 -2.45 20.52 -13.78
CA PHE A 682 -2.21 20.74 -12.35
C PHE A 682 -3.26 20.06 -11.43
N PRO A 683 -4.56 20.05 -11.76
CA PRO A 683 -5.56 19.25 -11.03
C PRO A 683 -5.42 17.73 -11.21
N ALA A 684 -4.72 17.27 -12.25
CA ALA A 684 -4.48 15.85 -12.54
C ALA A 684 -3.16 15.31 -11.97
N MET A 685 -2.34 16.16 -11.32
CA MET A 685 -1.09 15.74 -10.68
C MET A 685 -1.34 14.78 -9.50
N ALA A 686 -0.30 14.03 -9.13
CA ALA A 686 -0.29 13.22 -7.92
C ALA A 686 -0.52 14.10 -6.67
N VAL A 687 -1.76 14.07 -6.20
CA VAL A 687 -2.26 14.72 -4.98
C VAL A 687 -1.22 14.56 -3.85
N PRO A 688 -0.72 15.66 -3.21
CA PRO A 688 0.33 15.58 -2.21
C PRO A 688 -0.01 14.59 -1.08
N ARG A 689 0.99 13.88 -0.52
CA ARG A 689 0.75 12.80 0.47
C ARG A 689 -0.13 13.19 1.67
N ILE A 690 -0.14 14.48 2.05
CA ILE A 690 -1.01 15.02 3.11
C ILE A 690 -2.49 15.13 2.68
N MET A 691 -2.76 15.46 1.41
CA MET A 691 -4.10 15.40 0.80
C MET A 691 -4.51 13.94 0.49
N LEU A 692 -3.56 13.09 0.07
CA LEU A 692 -3.82 11.67 -0.17
C LEU A 692 -4.35 10.98 1.09
N PHE A 693 -3.94 11.38 2.29
CA PHE A 693 -4.51 10.83 3.52
C PHE A 693 -6.05 10.94 3.58
N ASP A 694 -6.62 12.03 3.07
CA ASP A 694 -8.07 12.20 3.00
C ASP A 694 -8.70 11.55 1.75
N LYS A 695 -7.98 11.51 0.61
CA LYS A 695 -8.41 10.76 -0.58
C LYS A 695 -8.48 9.25 -0.28
N ASP A 696 -7.41 8.67 0.27
CA ASP A 696 -7.33 7.30 0.79
C ASP A 696 -8.46 6.99 1.77
N ARG A 697 -8.78 7.91 2.69
CA ARG A 697 -9.88 7.75 3.63
C ARG A 697 -11.21 7.56 2.88
N ARG A 698 -11.52 8.48 1.96
CA ARG A 698 -12.74 8.43 1.14
C ARG A 698 -12.76 7.21 0.19
N GLU A 699 -11.61 6.81 -0.36
CA GLU A 699 -11.49 5.65 -1.25
C GLU A 699 -11.59 4.32 -0.51
N ARG A 700 -11.05 4.18 0.70
CA ARG A 700 -11.26 3.00 1.55
C ARG A 700 -12.73 2.83 1.91
N GLU A 701 -13.43 3.92 2.26
CA GLU A 701 -14.87 3.88 2.49
C GLU A 701 -15.67 3.52 1.22
N ALA A 702 -15.18 3.85 0.02
CA ALA A 702 -15.81 3.51 -1.25
C ALA A 702 -15.51 2.06 -1.68
N LEU A 703 -14.29 1.57 -1.46
CA LEU A 703 -13.88 0.18 -1.68
C LEU A 703 -14.63 -0.77 -0.75
N GLN A 704 -14.76 -0.42 0.54
CA GLN A 704 -15.60 -1.18 1.48
C GLN A 704 -17.08 -1.22 1.03
N ARG A 705 -17.60 -0.13 0.45
CA ARG A 705 -18.94 -0.12 -0.16
C ARG A 705 -19.04 -1.03 -1.39
N ARG A 706 -18.01 -1.09 -2.25
CA ARG A 706 -17.99 -1.97 -3.44
C ARG A 706 -17.80 -3.45 -3.09
N LEU A 707 -16.88 -3.77 -2.19
CA LEU A 707 -16.69 -5.14 -1.67
C LEU A 707 -18.00 -5.68 -1.11
N LYS A 708 -18.68 -4.88 -0.28
CA LYS A 708 -19.96 -5.27 0.29
C LYS A 708 -21.06 -5.51 -0.76
N ILE A 709 -21.07 -4.77 -1.87
CA ILE A 709 -22.01 -5.02 -2.98
C ILE A 709 -21.67 -6.34 -3.68
N TYR A 710 -20.39 -6.65 -3.89
CA TYR A 710 -19.97 -7.95 -4.45
C TYR A 710 -20.26 -9.12 -3.50
N GLU A 711 -20.11 -8.94 -2.18
CA GLU A 711 -20.55 -9.93 -1.18
C GLU A 711 -22.07 -10.13 -1.23
N GLU A 712 -22.85 -9.04 -1.30
CA GLU A 712 -24.31 -9.05 -1.43
C GLU A 712 -24.75 -9.73 -2.76
N GLN A 713 -23.97 -9.63 -3.85
CA GLN A 713 -24.20 -10.33 -5.12
C GLN A 713 -23.80 -11.81 -5.10
N LEU A 714 -22.61 -12.16 -4.59
CA LEU A 714 -22.11 -13.54 -4.54
C LEU A 714 -22.96 -14.43 -3.61
N ASN A 715 -23.46 -13.84 -2.51
CA ASN A 715 -24.43 -14.47 -1.62
C ASN A 715 -25.83 -14.58 -2.26
N GLY A 716 -26.13 -13.75 -3.27
CA GLY A 716 -27.29 -13.89 -4.14
C GLY A 716 -27.17 -15.06 -5.13
N GLU A 717 -26.06 -15.17 -5.86
CA GLU A 717 -25.83 -16.26 -6.82
C GLU A 717 -25.76 -17.64 -6.15
N THR A 718 -25.14 -17.73 -4.96
CA THR A 718 -25.15 -18.98 -4.17
C THR A 718 -26.54 -19.32 -3.64
N LYS A 719 -27.36 -18.33 -3.26
CA LYS A 719 -28.79 -18.56 -2.95
C LYS A 719 -29.59 -19.00 -4.17
N ILE A 720 -29.33 -18.48 -5.37
CA ILE A 720 -30.00 -18.93 -6.60
C ILE A 720 -29.66 -20.40 -6.88
N LYS A 721 -28.38 -20.79 -6.85
CA LYS A 721 -27.97 -22.20 -7.02
C LYS A 721 -28.53 -23.12 -5.93
N ALA A 722 -28.65 -22.65 -4.69
CA ALA A 722 -29.30 -23.39 -3.62
C ALA A 722 -30.82 -23.52 -3.83
N LEU A 723 -31.48 -22.50 -4.38
CA LEU A 723 -32.90 -22.53 -4.76
C LEU A 723 -33.16 -23.45 -5.95
N GLU A 724 -32.25 -23.53 -6.93
CA GLU A 724 -32.32 -24.49 -8.04
C GLU A 724 -32.25 -25.94 -7.53
N LEU A 725 -31.29 -26.26 -6.65
CA LEU A 725 -31.24 -27.56 -5.96
C LEU A 725 -32.50 -27.83 -5.12
N SER A 726 -33.00 -26.82 -4.40
CA SER A 726 -34.20 -26.93 -3.57
C SER A 726 -35.45 -27.25 -4.41
N CYS A 727 -35.64 -26.54 -5.53
CA CYS A 727 -36.79 -26.69 -6.42
C CYS A 727 -36.90 -28.13 -6.97
N MET A 728 -35.77 -28.77 -7.28
CA MET A 728 -35.73 -30.19 -7.70
C MET A 728 -36.14 -31.19 -6.61
N SER A 729 -36.14 -30.80 -5.32
CA SER A 729 -36.50 -31.70 -4.21
C SER A 729 -37.99 -31.64 -3.82
N SER A 730 -38.69 -30.56 -4.17
CA SER A 730 -40.10 -30.34 -3.78
C SER A 730 -41.15 -31.05 -4.64
N ALA A 731 -40.75 -31.66 -5.77
CA ALA A 731 -41.68 -32.27 -6.73
C ALA A 731 -42.15 -33.69 -6.37
N LEU A 732 -41.68 -34.27 -5.27
CA LEU A 732 -41.98 -35.64 -4.85
C LEU A 732 -42.15 -35.75 -3.32
N VAL A 733 -43.40 -35.74 -2.84
CA VAL A 733 -44.02 -36.74 -1.95
C VAL A 733 -45.34 -36.19 -1.42
N GLU A 734 -46.44 -36.63 -2.02
CA GLU A 734 -47.68 -36.95 -1.31
C GLU A 734 -48.50 -37.86 -2.24
N ASP A 735 -48.49 -39.17 -1.99
CA ASP A 735 -49.72 -39.94 -1.70
C ASP A 735 -49.44 -41.44 -1.36
N HIS A 736 -50.45 -42.07 -0.75
CA HIS A 736 -50.79 -43.50 -0.69
C HIS A 736 -50.14 -44.42 0.37
N ILE A 737 -50.90 -45.49 0.66
CA ILE A 737 -50.94 -46.22 1.93
C ILE A 737 -50.66 -47.72 1.71
N GLY A 738 -49.79 -48.29 2.55
CA GLY A 738 -49.89 -49.69 3.01
C GLY A 738 -49.25 -50.79 2.15
N GLY A 739 -48.19 -51.41 2.66
CA GLY A 739 -47.57 -52.63 2.12
C GLY A 739 -46.41 -53.08 3.00
N VAL A 740 -46.13 -54.40 3.06
CA VAL A 740 -45.10 -55.00 3.95
C VAL A 740 -44.06 -55.81 3.12
N PRO A 741 -42.97 -56.41 3.65
CA PRO A 741 -41.63 -55.95 3.30
C PRO A 741 -40.74 -56.99 2.59
N VAL A 742 -39.67 -56.53 1.92
CA VAL A 742 -38.54 -57.36 1.43
C VAL A 742 -37.22 -56.61 1.65
N ALA A 743 -36.08 -57.32 1.72
CA ALA A 743 -34.80 -56.81 2.20
C ALA A 743 -33.62 -56.96 1.20
N TRP A 744 -32.50 -56.32 1.57
CA TRP A 744 -31.12 -56.47 1.06
C TRP A 744 -30.74 -55.89 -0.32
N SER A 745 -29.44 -55.64 -0.42
CA SER A 745 -28.69 -54.84 -1.42
C SER A 745 -27.64 -55.73 -2.13
N PRO A 746 -26.60 -55.22 -2.81
CA PRO A 746 -26.48 -54.10 -3.76
C PRO A 746 -25.84 -54.55 -5.09
N ASN A 747 -25.75 -53.69 -6.11
CA ASN A 747 -24.83 -53.77 -7.27
C ASN A 747 -24.91 -52.47 -8.10
N LEU A 748 -23.96 -52.07 -8.98
CA LEU A 748 -22.78 -52.74 -9.56
C LEU A 748 -21.65 -51.69 -9.83
N LYS A 749 -20.43 -52.14 -10.16
CA LYS A 749 -19.28 -51.31 -10.57
C LYS A 749 -19.13 -51.22 -12.11
N PRO A 750 -18.39 -50.24 -12.67
CA PRO A 750 -18.09 -50.16 -14.10
C PRO A 750 -17.15 -51.27 -14.59
N ALA A 751 -17.10 -51.50 -15.91
CA ALA A 751 -16.32 -52.55 -16.56
C ALA A 751 -15.31 -52.00 -17.59
N THR A 752 -14.26 -52.78 -17.86
CA THR A 752 -13.13 -52.50 -18.76
C THR A 752 -12.97 -53.62 -19.79
N ALA A 753 -12.67 -53.31 -21.05
CA ALA A 753 -12.14 -54.24 -22.07
C ALA A 753 -11.49 -53.47 -23.23
N GLU A 754 -10.70 -54.16 -24.06
CA GLU A 754 -9.77 -53.56 -25.04
C GLU A 754 -9.91 -54.12 -26.48
N LEU A 755 -9.24 -53.43 -27.42
CA LEU A 755 -8.51 -53.94 -28.60
C LEU A 755 -9.22 -54.45 -29.90
N ALA A 756 -8.74 -53.86 -31.00
CA ALA A 756 -8.25 -54.47 -32.27
C ALA A 756 -9.21 -54.99 -33.37
N ALA A 757 -9.31 -54.18 -34.44
CA ALA A 757 -8.84 -54.41 -35.82
C ALA A 757 -9.11 -55.72 -36.61
N ASP A 758 -9.57 -55.56 -37.87
CA ASP A 758 -9.24 -56.31 -39.11
C ASP A 758 -10.24 -55.92 -40.24
N ASN A 759 -10.06 -56.06 -41.56
CA ASN A 759 -8.94 -56.24 -42.54
C ASN A 759 -9.56 -55.86 -43.95
N ILE A 760 -9.00 -55.81 -45.18
CA ILE A 760 -7.75 -56.08 -45.96
C ILE A 760 -7.93 -55.26 -47.29
N ALA A 761 -7.09 -55.02 -48.32
CA ALA A 761 -5.78 -55.46 -48.86
C ALA A 761 -5.14 -54.24 -49.61
N THR A 762 -3.86 -54.13 -50.04
CA THR A 762 -2.70 -55.04 -50.24
C THR A 762 -2.51 -55.64 -51.66
N ILE A 763 -1.94 -54.85 -52.59
CA ILE A 763 -1.18 -55.18 -53.84
C ILE A 763 -0.35 -53.91 -54.18
N ASP A 764 0.93 -53.91 -54.60
CA ASP A 764 1.87 -54.98 -54.99
C ASP A 764 3.29 -54.78 -54.37
N GLN A 765 4.25 -55.65 -54.67
CA GLN A 765 5.64 -55.64 -54.12
C GLN A 765 6.75 -55.39 -55.16
N SER A 766 7.87 -54.81 -54.71
CA SER A 766 9.24 -55.40 -54.72
C SER A 766 10.40 -54.45 -55.12
N LEU A 767 11.52 -54.55 -54.37
CA LEU A 767 12.95 -54.30 -54.71
C LEU A 767 13.34 -52.96 -55.41
N GLY A 768 14.34 -52.18 -54.97
CA GLY A 768 15.21 -52.25 -53.79
C GLY A 768 16.54 -51.47 -53.97
N VAL A 769 17.14 -51.00 -52.86
CA VAL A 769 18.49 -50.36 -52.73
C VAL A 769 18.62 -48.88 -53.15
N ILE A 770 18.58 -48.00 -52.14
CA ILE A 770 19.33 -46.74 -51.94
C ILE A 770 19.41 -45.75 -53.12
N GLN A 771 18.61 -44.68 -53.01
CA GLN A 771 19.11 -43.32 -53.26
C GLN A 771 18.57 -42.37 -52.16
N THR A 772 19.08 -41.15 -52.09
CA THR A 772 18.79 -40.18 -51.01
C THR A 772 17.40 -39.59 -51.12
N ASP A 773 16.55 -39.80 -50.12
CA ASP A 773 15.16 -39.29 -50.10
C ASP A 773 15.07 -37.76 -49.88
N GLU A 774 13.90 -37.22 -50.25
CA GLU A 774 13.63 -35.80 -50.51
C GLU A 774 13.26 -34.97 -49.25
N PRO A 775 13.17 -33.62 -49.34
CA PRO A 775 13.03 -32.75 -48.17
C PRO A 775 11.72 -32.88 -47.37
N SER A 776 11.79 -32.48 -46.10
CA SER A 776 10.65 -32.28 -45.20
C SER A 776 9.58 -31.34 -45.77
N SER A 777 8.30 -31.60 -45.46
CA SER A 777 7.14 -30.82 -45.91
C SER A 777 7.29 -29.32 -45.65
N MET A 778 6.95 -28.48 -46.62
CA MET A 778 7.11 -27.02 -46.51
C MET A 778 5.81 -26.36 -46.08
N LEU A 779 5.88 -25.44 -45.10
CA LEU A 779 4.78 -24.53 -44.81
C LEU A 779 4.68 -23.46 -45.91
N LYS A 780 3.49 -23.26 -46.48
CA LYS A 780 3.17 -22.11 -47.35
C LYS A 780 1.99 -21.31 -46.81
N ILE A 781 2.03 -20.00 -47.00
CA ILE A 781 0.97 -19.07 -46.64
C ILE A 781 -0.24 -19.34 -47.54
N SER A 782 -1.33 -19.81 -46.94
CA SER A 782 -2.59 -20.08 -47.65
C SER A 782 -3.57 -18.91 -47.60
N GLN A 783 -3.42 -18.03 -46.61
CA GLN A 783 -4.18 -16.80 -46.40
C GLN A 783 -3.33 -15.82 -45.58
N GLU A 784 -3.38 -14.53 -45.90
CA GLU A 784 -2.85 -13.44 -45.06
C GLU A 784 -3.96 -12.40 -44.85
N ASP A 785 -4.39 -12.26 -43.60
CA ASP A 785 -5.39 -11.30 -43.15
C ASP A 785 -4.69 -10.05 -42.57
N VAL A 786 -5.21 -8.86 -42.83
CA VAL A 786 -4.63 -7.57 -42.37
C VAL A 786 -5.66 -6.82 -41.53
N PHE A 787 -5.27 -6.47 -40.31
CA PHE A 787 -6.12 -5.84 -39.31
C PHE A 787 -5.62 -4.42 -38.98
N LEU A 788 -6.58 -3.50 -38.86
CA LEU A 788 -6.37 -2.09 -38.56
C LEU A 788 -6.90 -1.77 -37.16
N GLU A 789 -6.49 -2.56 -36.17
CA GLU A 789 -7.06 -2.48 -34.82
C GLU A 789 -6.59 -1.24 -34.04
N HIS A 790 -5.41 -0.70 -34.32
CA HIS A 790 -4.85 0.41 -33.57
C HIS A 790 -4.68 1.66 -34.44
N ASN A 791 -4.92 2.84 -33.84
CA ASN A 791 -4.78 4.14 -34.49
C ASN A 791 -3.39 4.78 -34.29
N SER A 792 -2.50 4.07 -33.59
CA SER A 792 -1.13 4.47 -33.26
C SER A 792 -0.20 3.26 -33.45
N GLY A 793 1.10 3.47 -33.33
CA GLY A 793 2.09 2.39 -33.41
C GLY A 793 1.82 1.32 -32.36
N ILE A 794 1.87 0.05 -32.77
CA ILE A 794 1.72 -1.09 -31.86
C ILE A 794 3.11 -1.42 -31.33
N SER A 795 3.31 -1.39 -30.02
CA SER A 795 4.60 -1.72 -29.40
C SER A 795 4.70 -3.21 -29.07
N LEU A 796 3.61 -3.85 -28.64
CA LEU A 796 3.57 -5.28 -28.27
C LEU A 796 2.30 -5.96 -28.79
N ALA A 797 2.41 -7.14 -29.40
CA ALA A 797 1.28 -8.00 -29.70
C ALA A 797 1.69 -9.49 -29.75
N MET A 798 0.79 -10.38 -29.32
CA MET A 798 1.03 -11.83 -29.29
C MET A 798 -0.28 -12.62 -29.25
N PHE A 799 -0.25 -13.86 -29.71
CA PHE A 799 -1.33 -14.83 -29.55
C PHE A 799 -1.46 -15.33 -28.11
N SER A 800 -2.69 -15.66 -27.74
CA SER A 800 -2.98 -16.60 -26.66
C SER A 800 -2.46 -18.01 -26.98
N PRO A 801 -2.22 -18.88 -25.99
CA PRO A 801 -1.63 -20.22 -26.20
C PRO A 801 -2.41 -21.17 -27.12
N THR A 802 -3.68 -20.86 -27.41
CA THR A 802 -4.55 -21.60 -28.33
C THR A 802 -4.67 -20.96 -29.71
N GLY A 803 -4.10 -19.76 -29.91
CA GLY A 803 -4.29 -18.94 -31.10
C GLY A 803 -5.73 -18.43 -31.28
N ALA A 804 -6.63 -18.61 -30.30
CA ALA A 804 -8.04 -18.20 -30.41
C ALA A 804 -8.25 -16.70 -30.16
N LEU A 805 -7.30 -16.05 -29.48
CA LEU A 805 -7.23 -14.61 -29.21
C LEU A 805 -5.84 -14.08 -29.51
N ILE A 806 -5.77 -12.80 -29.88
CA ILE A 806 -4.58 -11.94 -29.88
C ILE A 806 -4.73 -10.93 -28.73
N ALA A 807 -3.64 -10.64 -28.03
CA ALA A 807 -3.47 -9.42 -27.24
C ALA A 807 -2.59 -8.44 -28.03
N SER A 808 -2.97 -7.17 -28.10
CA SER A 808 -2.20 -6.13 -28.79
C SER A 808 -2.28 -4.80 -28.04
N TYR A 809 -1.17 -4.08 -27.97
CA TYR A 809 -0.96 -2.89 -27.15
C TYR A 809 -0.23 -1.81 -27.95
N ASP A 810 -0.74 -0.57 -27.90
CA ASP A 810 -0.21 0.57 -28.65
C ASP A 810 0.43 1.67 -27.79
N ASP A 811 1.14 2.56 -28.48
CA ASP A 811 1.88 3.69 -27.90
C ASP A 811 0.97 4.74 -27.23
N GLU A 812 -0.35 4.65 -27.42
CA GLU A 812 -1.37 5.46 -26.71
C GLU A 812 -1.94 4.73 -25.49
N CYS A 813 -1.25 3.66 -25.03
CA CYS A 813 -1.55 2.83 -23.87
C CYS A 813 -2.86 2.02 -23.97
N ILE A 814 -3.33 1.72 -25.20
CA ILE A 814 -4.55 0.94 -25.42
C ILE A 814 -4.21 -0.55 -25.54
N LEU A 815 -4.64 -1.35 -24.57
CA LEU A 815 -4.62 -2.81 -24.66
C LEU A 815 -5.94 -3.33 -25.26
N LYS A 816 -5.85 -4.03 -26.39
CA LYS A 816 -6.93 -4.80 -27.00
C LYS A 816 -6.71 -6.30 -26.81
N ILE A 817 -7.81 -7.02 -26.62
CA ILE A 817 -7.84 -8.49 -26.72
C ILE A 817 -8.99 -8.87 -27.63
N TRP A 818 -8.72 -9.61 -28.70
CA TRP A 818 -9.63 -9.81 -29.83
C TRP A 818 -9.37 -11.14 -30.53
N SER A 819 -10.26 -11.60 -31.42
CA SER A 819 -10.10 -12.85 -32.16
C SER A 819 -9.61 -12.58 -33.59
N PRO A 820 -8.61 -13.33 -34.11
CA PRO A 820 -8.15 -13.22 -35.50
C PRO A 820 -9.16 -13.74 -36.54
N ASP A 821 -10.30 -14.28 -36.14
CA ASP A 821 -11.33 -14.74 -37.08
C ASP A 821 -12.30 -13.61 -37.46
N LEU A 822 -12.38 -13.35 -38.76
CA LEU A 822 -13.10 -12.25 -39.42
C LEU A 822 -14.61 -12.18 -39.13
N THR A 823 -15.17 -13.13 -38.38
CA THR A 823 -16.54 -13.10 -37.85
C THR A 823 -16.70 -12.17 -36.64
N SER A 824 -15.62 -11.78 -35.95
CA SER A 824 -15.66 -10.93 -34.75
C SER A 824 -15.18 -9.50 -35.05
N THR A 825 -16.11 -8.61 -35.39
CA THR A 825 -15.81 -7.19 -35.75
C THR A 825 -15.61 -6.26 -34.55
N VAL A 826 -15.62 -6.78 -33.32
CA VAL A 826 -15.43 -6.03 -32.08
C VAL A 826 -14.41 -6.76 -31.21
N PRO A 827 -13.44 -6.06 -30.56
CA PRO A 827 -12.52 -6.69 -29.63
C PRO A 827 -13.26 -7.20 -28.39
N LYS A 828 -12.88 -8.39 -27.90
CA LYS A 828 -13.41 -9.01 -26.67
C LYS A 828 -13.21 -8.10 -25.46
N LEU A 829 -12.07 -7.40 -25.39
CA LEU A 829 -11.75 -6.37 -24.42
C LEU A 829 -10.99 -5.22 -25.10
N LYS A 830 -11.28 -3.98 -24.69
CA LYS A 830 -10.46 -2.79 -24.95
C LYS A 830 -10.29 -2.05 -23.63
N ASN A 831 -9.08 -2.03 -23.10
CA ASN A 831 -8.71 -1.31 -21.88
C ASN A 831 -7.77 -0.16 -22.25
N GLU A 832 -8.07 1.03 -21.76
CA GLU A 832 -7.15 2.18 -21.81
C GLU A 832 -6.39 2.18 -20.47
N LEU A 833 -5.09 1.88 -20.52
CA LEU A 833 -4.27 1.71 -19.32
C LEU A 833 -3.75 3.05 -18.80
N ASP A 834 -3.66 3.22 -17.49
CA ASP A 834 -3.09 4.40 -16.83
C ASP A 834 -1.56 4.35 -16.67
N PHE A 835 -0.98 3.17 -16.92
CA PHE A 835 0.44 2.85 -16.94
C PHE A 835 0.89 2.32 -18.31
N THR A 836 2.18 2.49 -18.63
CA THR A 836 2.83 1.92 -19.81
C THR A 836 3.19 0.45 -19.60
N VAL A 837 2.99 -0.39 -20.63
CA VAL A 837 3.40 -1.80 -20.62
C VAL A 837 4.75 -1.94 -21.34
N ASN A 838 5.74 -2.48 -20.63
CA ASN A 838 7.11 -2.71 -21.09
C ASN A 838 7.29 -4.13 -21.65
N ALA A 839 6.69 -5.12 -21.00
CA ALA A 839 6.70 -6.53 -21.42
C ALA A 839 5.33 -7.19 -21.17
N MET A 840 5.01 -8.20 -21.98
CA MET A 840 3.73 -8.92 -21.95
C MET A 840 3.95 -10.42 -22.20
N ALA A 841 3.24 -11.30 -21.49
CA ALA A 841 3.25 -12.75 -21.72
C ALA A 841 1.94 -13.41 -21.30
N TRP A 842 1.41 -14.34 -22.11
CA TRP A 842 0.30 -15.20 -21.68
C TRP A 842 0.77 -16.34 -20.78
N ASP A 843 -0.07 -16.75 -19.83
CA ASP A 843 0.09 -18.03 -19.13
C ASP A 843 -0.19 -19.19 -20.11
N LYS A 844 0.86 -19.94 -20.49
CA LYS A 844 0.77 -21.08 -21.42
C LYS A 844 -0.10 -22.24 -20.89
N LYS A 845 -0.30 -22.32 -19.57
CA LYS A 845 -1.17 -23.30 -18.91
C LYS A 845 -2.60 -22.78 -18.72
N HIS A 846 -2.75 -21.50 -18.45
CA HIS A 846 -4.04 -20.84 -18.23
C HIS A 846 -4.30 -19.77 -19.29
N ALA A 847 -4.66 -20.18 -20.50
CA ALA A 847 -4.89 -19.32 -21.69
C ALA A 847 -5.97 -18.20 -21.57
N HIS A 848 -6.46 -17.92 -20.35
CA HIS A 848 -7.29 -16.76 -20.02
C HIS A 848 -6.58 -15.72 -19.13
N LEU A 849 -5.36 -15.98 -18.68
CA LEU A 849 -4.52 -15.05 -17.90
C LEU A 849 -3.44 -14.44 -18.79
N LEU A 850 -3.33 -13.12 -18.74
CA LEU A 850 -2.32 -12.32 -19.43
C LEU A 850 -1.50 -11.54 -18.42
N TYR A 851 -0.19 -11.66 -18.46
CA TYR A 851 0.74 -10.86 -17.67
C TYR A 851 1.17 -9.63 -18.44
N LEU A 852 1.11 -8.48 -17.78
CA LEU A 852 1.57 -7.18 -18.26
C LEU A 852 2.54 -6.64 -17.21
N TYR A 853 3.66 -6.06 -17.62
CA TYR A 853 4.64 -5.49 -16.70
C TYR A 853 4.82 -4.00 -16.98
N ASP A 854 4.80 -3.18 -15.93
CA ASP A 854 4.91 -1.72 -16.02
C ASP A 854 6.32 -1.16 -15.73
N ASP A 855 6.61 0.02 -16.26
CA ASP A 855 7.90 0.73 -16.03
C ASP A 855 8.13 1.10 -14.54
N ASP A 856 7.10 0.99 -13.71
CA ASP A 856 7.07 1.28 -12.27
C ASP A 856 7.55 0.08 -11.42
N GLY A 857 7.70 -1.12 -12.03
CA GLY A 857 8.23 -2.34 -11.40
C GLY A 857 7.19 -3.40 -10.99
N TYR A 858 5.94 -3.28 -11.45
CA TYR A 858 4.84 -4.17 -11.07
C TYR A 858 4.46 -5.14 -12.19
N LEU A 859 4.12 -6.37 -11.78
CA LEU A 859 3.43 -7.33 -12.62
C LEU A 859 1.92 -7.18 -12.40
N HIS A 860 1.18 -6.99 -13.48
CA HIS A 860 -0.28 -7.02 -13.50
C HIS A 860 -0.73 -8.33 -14.14
N THR A 861 -1.57 -9.07 -13.44
CA THR A 861 -2.29 -10.22 -14.02
C THR A 861 -3.68 -9.79 -14.44
N LEU A 862 -3.96 -9.85 -15.74
CA LEU A 862 -5.28 -9.58 -16.31
C LEU A 862 -6.01 -10.90 -16.59
N ASN A 863 -7.15 -11.11 -15.93
CA ASN A 863 -8.06 -12.19 -16.29
C ASN A 863 -8.95 -11.74 -17.46
N THR A 864 -8.65 -12.27 -18.64
CA THR A 864 -9.26 -11.89 -19.92
C THR A 864 -10.69 -12.41 -20.11
N ASN A 865 -11.24 -13.16 -19.15
CA ASN A 865 -12.65 -13.58 -19.12
C ASN A 865 -13.52 -12.69 -18.22
N THR A 866 -12.95 -12.11 -17.16
CA THR A 866 -13.68 -11.26 -16.20
C THR A 866 -13.34 -9.77 -16.32
N ASN A 867 -12.31 -9.42 -17.11
CA ASN A 867 -11.65 -8.12 -17.15
C ASN A 867 -11.17 -7.61 -15.78
N LEU A 868 -10.88 -8.52 -14.85
CA LEU A 868 -10.29 -8.18 -13.55
C LEU A 868 -8.77 -8.19 -13.68
N MET A 869 -8.15 -7.08 -13.29
CA MET A 869 -6.70 -6.90 -13.25
C MET A 869 -6.22 -6.82 -11.80
N SER A 870 -5.21 -7.60 -11.43
CA SER A 870 -4.57 -7.59 -10.11
C SER A 870 -3.10 -7.23 -10.22
N ARG A 871 -2.67 -6.19 -9.50
CA ARG A 871 -1.29 -5.66 -9.50
C ARG A 871 -0.50 -6.22 -8.32
N GLN A 872 0.72 -6.72 -8.58
CA GLN A 872 1.69 -7.14 -7.57
C GLN A 872 3.05 -6.48 -7.84
N LEU A 873 3.72 -5.96 -6.80
CA LEU A 873 5.10 -5.53 -6.91
C LEU A 873 5.99 -6.78 -7.00
N LEU A 874 6.59 -7.02 -8.16
CA LEU A 874 7.36 -8.25 -8.43
C LEU A 874 8.85 -8.09 -8.07
N LEU A 875 9.35 -6.85 -8.18
CA LEU A 875 10.76 -6.55 -8.39
C LEU A 875 11.28 -5.41 -7.49
N GLU A 876 12.58 -5.39 -7.24
CA GLU A 876 13.22 -4.28 -6.55
C GLU A 876 13.21 -3.02 -7.45
N ARG A 877 12.98 -1.84 -6.84
CA ARG A 877 13.11 -0.52 -7.50
C ARG A 877 14.50 -0.21 -8.09
N ARG A 878 15.47 -1.11 -7.94
CA ARG A 878 16.81 -1.04 -8.53
C ARG A 878 16.88 -1.66 -9.92
N HIS A 879 15.95 -2.55 -10.28
CA HIS A 879 15.94 -3.30 -11.53
C HIS A 879 14.56 -3.20 -12.21
N PRO A 880 14.13 -1.99 -12.62
CA PRO A 880 12.78 -1.78 -13.13
C PRO A 880 12.57 -2.31 -14.55
N TRP A 881 13.61 -2.47 -15.37
CA TRP A 881 13.47 -2.78 -16.79
C TRP A 881 13.44 -4.29 -17.04
N ILE A 882 12.51 -4.80 -17.86
CA ILE A 882 12.52 -6.21 -18.27
C ILE A 882 13.37 -6.39 -19.52
N GLN A 883 14.22 -7.41 -19.52
CA GLN A 883 15.02 -7.85 -20.66
C GLN A 883 14.33 -9.02 -21.40
N SER A 884 13.65 -9.90 -20.65
CA SER A 884 12.85 -10.99 -21.21
C SER A 884 11.86 -11.55 -20.16
N MET A 885 10.71 -12.03 -20.62
CA MET A 885 9.64 -12.63 -19.82
C MET A 885 9.16 -13.92 -20.48
N GLN A 886 9.15 -15.04 -19.75
CA GLN A 886 8.78 -16.35 -20.29
C GLN A 886 7.93 -17.17 -19.32
N THR A 887 6.89 -17.82 -19.84
CA THR A 887 6.02 -18.74 -19.09
C THR A 887 6.32 -20.21 -19.42
N SER A 888 6.15 -21.07 -18.42
CA SER A 888 6.15 -22.54 -18.55
C SER A 888 4.78 -23.05 -19.03
N SER A 889 4.75 -24.17 -19.74
CA SER A 889 3.53 -24.84 -20.20
C SER A 889 3.05 -25.94 -19.26
N ALA A 890 3.95 -26.61 -18.53
CA ALA A 890 3.55 -27.62 -17.52
C ALA A 890 3.28 -27.03 -16.13
N SER A 891 4.11 -26.07 -15.71
CA SER A 891 4.02 -25.43 -14.40
C SER A 891 3.39 -24.04 -14.48
N SER A 892 3.02 -23.49 -13.34
CA SER A 892 2.58 -22.09 -13.17
C SER A 892 3.76 -21.10 -13.12
N THR A 893 4.93 -21.49 -13.64
CA THR A 893 6.17 -20.71 -13.50
C THR A 893 6.26 -19.60 -14.55
N LEU A 894 6.42 -18.37 -14.08
CA LEU A 894 6.88 -17.22 -14.85
C LEU A 894 8.35 -16.94 -14.51
N LEU A 895 9.20 -16.90 -15.53
CA LEU A 895 10.56 -16.39 -15.47
C LEU A 895 10.56 -14.93 -15.93
N THR A 896 11.18 -14.05 -15.16
CA THR A 896 11.49 -12.68 -15.61
C THR A 896 12.97 -12.37 -15.38
N VAL A 897 13.59 -11.72 -16.37
CA VAL A 897 14.97 -11.23 -16.29
C VAL A 897 14.90 -9.72 -16.36
N SER A 898 15.42 -9.03 -15.33
CA SER A 898 15.38 -7.57 -15.25
C SER A 898 16.76 -6.94 -15.08
N SER A 899 16.84 -5.65 -15.40
CA SER A 899 18.06 -4.83 -15.36
C SER A 899 17.81 -3.45 -14.73
N SER A 900 18.88 -2.82 -14.26
CA SER A 900 18.82 -1.48 -13.65
C SER A 900 18.62 -0.32 -14.63
N LYS A 901 18.85 -0.58 -15.93
CA LYS A 901 18.58 0.29 -17.09
C LYS A 901 18.37 -0.60 -18.33
N PRO A 902 17.76 -0.12 -19.44
CA PRO A 902 17.69 -0.88 -20.69
C PRO A 902 19.07 -1.39 -21.15
N GLU A 903 20.09 -0.52 -21.04
CA GLU A 903 21.49 -0.78 -21.42
C GLU A 903 22.28 -1.66 -20.42
N ALA A 904 21.76 -1.91 -19.22
CA ALA A 904 22.55 -2.47 -18.12
C ALA A 904 22.57 -4.00 -18.12
N THR A 905 23.75 -4.58 -18.35
CA THR A 905 23.95 -6.04 -18.50
C THR A 905 24.83 -6.68 -17.45
N THR A 906 25.66 -5.90 -16.78
CA THR A 906 26.53 -6.34 -15.68
C THR A 906 25.77 -6.60 -14.37
N ASP A 907 24.48 -6.21 -14.33
CA ASP A 907 23.64 -6.23 -13.15
C ASP A 907 22.21 -6.67 -13.51
N LEU A 908 22.04 -7.98 -13.75
CA LEU A 908 20.74 -8.57 -14.00
C LEU A 908 20.23 -9.34 -12.79
N LEU A 909 18.92 -9.25 -12.60
CA LEU A 909 18.19 -9.87 -11.50
C LEU A 909 17.16 -10.83 -12.11
N VAL A 910 17.36 -12.13 -11.88
CA VAL A 910 16.46 -13.18 -12.37
C VAL A 910 15.43 -13.49 -11.30
N HIS A 911 14.14 -13.36 -11.64
CA HIS A 911 13.01 -13.68 -10.79
C HIS A 911 12.26 -14.90 -11.32
N ILE A 912 11.76 -15.69 -10.38
CA ILE A 912 10.86 -16.82 -10.64
C ILE A 912 9.61 -16.59 -9.81
N TRP A 913 8.46 -16.63 -10.45
CA TRP A 913 7.16 -16.39 -9.85
C TRP A 913 6.22 -17.56 -10.15
N ASP A 914 5.36 -17.90 -9.18
CA ASP A 914 4.36 -18.95 -9.29
C ASP A 914 2.97 -18.33 -9.36
N ALA A 915 2.32 -18.47 -10.52
CA ALA A 915 0.99 -17.94 -10.78
C ALA A 915 -0.10 -18.50 -9.87
N ASN A 916 0.01 -19.77 -9.44
CA ASN A 916 -0.98 -20.39 -8.58
C ASN A 916 -0.91 -19.85 -7.15
N ALA A 917 0.30 -19.54 -6.69
CA ALA A 917 0.54 -18.98 -5.37
C ALA A 917 0.62 -17.44 -5.37
N ASN A 918 0.51 -16.79 -6.53
CA ASN A 918 0.61 -15.34 -6.75
C ASN A 918 1.79 -14.72 -5.97
N LYS A 919 2.99 -15.31 -6.12
CA LYS A 919 4.18 -14.92 -5.35
C LYS A 919 5.48 -15.21 -6.09
N THR A 920 6.49 -14.39 -5.83
CA THR A 920 7.88 -14.70 -6.18
C THR A 920 8.32 -15.94 -5.39
N VAL A 921 8.70 -17.00 -6.10
CA VAL A 921 9.24 -18.24 -5.52
C VAL A 921 10.67 -18.01 -5.05
N ALA A 922 11.47 -17.34 -5.88
CA ALA A 922 12.85 -17.00 -5.61
C ALA A 922 13.35 -15.91 -6.58
N SER A 923 14.44 -15.25 -6.21
CA SER A 923 15.19 -14.38 -7.11
C SER A 923 16.69 -14.49 -6.85
N LYS A 924 17.51 -14.23 -7.87
CA LYS A 924 18.98 -14.18 -7.74
C LYS A 924 19.55 -13.11 -8.65
N ARG A 925 20.33 -12.21 -8.06
CA ARG A 925 21.22 -11.31 -8.78
C ARG A 925 22.39 -12.13 -9.34
N LEU A 926 22.59 -12.10 -10.65
CA LEU A 926 23.65 -12.83 -11.30
C LEU A 926 24.78 -11.88 -11.70
N ALA A 927 26.03 -12.30 -11.49
CA ALA A 927 27.21 -11.61 -11.98
C ALA A 927 27.61 -12.10 -13.38
N PHE A 928 28.13 -11.18 -14.21
CA PHE A 928 28.38 -11.42 -15.62
C PHE A 928 29.79 -11.06 -16.08
N PRO A 929 30.27 -11.67 -17.17
CA PRO A 929 31.40 -11.14 -17.93
C PRO A 929 31.11 -9.70 -18.37
N ALA A 930 32.15 -8.88 -18.43
CA ALA A 930 32.04 -7.52 -18.97
C ALA A 930 31.68 -7.55 -20.47
N GLU A 931 31.27 -6.38 -21.00
CA GLU A 931 31.06 -6.13 -22.45
C GLU A 931 29.89 -6.89 -23.12
N SER A 932 28.80 -7.16 -22.38
CA SER A 932 27.52 -7.65 -22.95
C SER A 932 26.49 -6.54 -23.14
N HIS A 933 25.53 -6.72 -24.07
CA HIS A 933 24.44 -5.77 -24.37
C HIS A 933 23.12 -6.51 -24.61
N GLY A 934 22.11 -6.37 -23.74
CA GLY A 934 20.85 -7.13 -23.83
C GLY A 934 20.96 -8.62 -23.45
N VAL A 935 19.85 -9.21 -22.98
CA VAL A 935 19.72 -10.66 -22.69
C VAL A 935 18.33 -11.18 -23.03
N CYS A 936 18.24 -12.16 -23.93
CA CYS A 936 17.03 -12.96 -24.12
C CYS A 936 17.05 -14.20 -23.21
N ALA A 937 15.87 -14.68 -22.80
CA ALA A 937 15.72 -15.84 -21.94
C ALA A 937 14.82 -16.90 -22.56
N ALA A 938 15.18 -18.17 -22.41
CA ALA A 938 14.32 -19.32 -22.65
C ALA A 938 13.99 -20.01 -21.32
N LEU A 939 12.81 -20.62 -21.25
CA LEU A 939 12.41 -21.51 -20.15
C LEU A 939 11.94 -22.84 -20.76
N ASN A 940 12.39 -23.97 -20.21
CA ASN A 940 12.02 -25.29 -20.71
C ASN A 940 10.55 -25.65 -20.34
N HIS A 941 10.02 -26.72 -20.94
CA HIS A 941 8.59 -27.08 -20.83
C HIS A 941 8.15 -27.33 -19.38
N ASN A 942 9.02 -27.93 -18.57
CA ASN A 942 8.77 -28.20 -17.15
C ASN A 942 9.14 -27.06 -16.19
N GLY A 943 9.75 -25.97 -16.68
CA GLY A 943 10.13 -24.79 -15.90
C GLY A 943 11.34 -24.95 -14.97
N ASN A 944 12.04 -26.10 -14.98
CA ASN A 944 13.20 -26.36 -14.12
C ASN A 944 14.54 -25.90 -14.71
N LEU A 945 14.61 -25.58 -16.01
CA LEU A 945 15.83 -25.15 -16.70
C LEU A 945 15.57 -23.88 -17.51
N ALA A 946 16.39 -22.86 -17.30
CA ALA A 946 16.37 -21.62 -18.08
C ALA A 946 17.68 -21.45 -18.87
N ALA A 947 17.59 -20.92 -20.09
CA ALA A 947 18.75 -20.49 -20.86
C ALA A 947 18.77 -18.97 -20.93
N LEU A 948 19.88 -18.35 -20.52
CA LEU A 948 20.09 -16.91 -20.63
C LEU A 948 21.13 -16.65 -21.71
N ALA A 949 20.75 -16.01 -22.80
CA ALA A 949 21.62 -15.76 -23.95
C ALA A 949 22.02 -14.28 -24.04
N TYR A 950 23.33 -14.03 -24.11
CA TYR A 950 23.96 -12.71 -24.07
C TYR A 950 24.48 -12.35 -25.46
N SER A 951 24.29 -11.12 -25.93
CA SER A 951 24.76 -10.70 -27.27
C SER A 951 26.26 -10.87 -27.53
N THR A 952 27.09 -11.06 -26.49
CA THR A 952 28.49 -11.47 -26.59
C THR A 952 28.72 -12.82 -27.28
N GLY A 953 27.68 -13.64 -27.44
CA GLY A 953 27.78 -15.01 -27.93
C GLY A 953 27.83 -16.06 -26.81
N HIS A 954 27.74 -15.65 -25.54
CA HIS A 954 27.64 -16.59 -24.42
C HIS A 954 26.18 -17.00 -24.18
N VAL A 955 25.95 -18.22 -23.69
CA VAL A 955 24.65 -18.67 -23.17
C VAL A 955 24.87 -19.45 -21.88
N ARG A 956 24.13 -19.10 -20.82
CA ARG A 956 24.22 -19.72 -19.49
C ARG A 956 22.96 -20.55 -19.23
N LEU A 957 23.12 -21.86 -19.04
CA LEU A 957 22.03 -22.75 -18.60
C LEU A 957 21.96 -22.77 -17.08
N LEU A 958 20.76 -22.59 -16.54
CA LEU A 958 20.49 -22.33 -15.14
C LEU A 958 19.40 -23.29 -14.62
N ASP A 959 19.70 -24.11 -13.61
CA ASP A 959 18.66 -24.81 -12.83
C ASP A 959 17.85 -23.73 -12.13
N THR A 960 16.54 -23.65 -12.38
CA THR A 960 15.70 -22.56 -11.87
C THR A 960 15.39 -22.70 -10.38
N ARG A 961 15.49 -23.91 -9.82
CA ARG A 961 15.24 -24.20 -8.40
C ARG A 961 16.46 -23.91 -7.53
N THR A 962 17.68 -24.07 -8.03
CA THR A 962 18.94 -23.76 -7.30
C THR A 962 19.61 -22.46 -7.76
N PHE A 963 19.25 -21.98 -8.96
CA PHE A 963 19.96 -20.95 -9.71
C PHE A 963 21.47 -21.23 -9.84
N GLU A 964 21.85 -22.50 -9.94
CA GLU A 964 23.21 -22.92 -10.27
C GLU A 964 23.37 -23.04 -11.78
N THR A 965 24.57 -22.74 -12.28
CA THR A 965 24.87 -22.85 -13.71
C THR A 965 25.14 -24.31 -14.06
N VAL A 966 24.20 -24.95 -14.74
CA VAL A 966 24.29 -26.35 -15.18
C VAL A 966 25.34 -26.49 -16.28
N ALA A 967 25.38 -25.55 -17.22
CA ALA A 967 26.40 -25.45 -18.26
C ALA A 967 26.55 -24.01 -18.77
N SER A 968 27.68 -23.71 -19.41
CA SER A 968 27.91 -22.44 -20.11
C SER A 968 28.40 -22.71 -21.53
N ILE A 969 27.60 -22.29 -22.50
CA ILE A 969 27.87 -22.39 -23.94
C ILE A 969 28.51 -21.08 -24.40
N THR A 970 29.40 -21.17 -25.40
CA THR A 970 29.97 -19.99 -26.08
C THR A 970 29.95 -20.23 -27.58
N THR A 971 29.16 -19.44 -28.31
CA THR A 971 29.09 -19.45 -29.76
C THR A 971 30.20 -18.57 -30.37
N LYS A 972 30.40 -18.66 -31.69
CA LYS A 972 31.26 -17.74 -32.45
C LYS A 972 30.50 -16.52 -33.01
N GLN A 973 29.18 -16.46 -32.83
CA GLN A 973 28.31 -15.44 -33.39
C GLN A 973 27.92 -14.44 -32.28
N LYS A 974 28.05 -13.14 -32.57
CA LYS A 974 27.61 -12.06 -31.68
C LYS A 974 26.25 -11.52 -32.13
N GLY A 975 25.60 -10.76 -31.24
CA GLY A 975 24.24 -10.24 -31.43
C GLY A 975 23.17 -11.31 -31.22
N LEU A 976 23.31 -12.19 -30.21
CA LEU A 976 22.26 -13.13 -29.83
C LEU A 976 20.99 -12.37 -29.39
N CYS A 977 19.86 -12.61 -30.06
CA CYS A 977 18.59 -11.91 -29.82
C CYS A 977 17.40 -12.80 -29.44
N SER A 978 17.47 -14.10 -29.70
CA SER A 978 16.47 -15.08 -29.27
C SER A 978 17.13 -16.43 -28.97
N ALA A 979 16.54 -17.18 -28.03
CA ALA A 979 16.95 -18.54 -27.67
C ALA A 979 15.72 -19.35 -27.26
N GLU A 980 15.67 -20.64 -27.58
CA GLU A 980 14.58 -21.53 -27.16
C GLU A 980 14.98 -23.00 -27.06
N PHE A 981 14.37 -23.74 -26.12
CA PHE A 981 14.59 -25.19 -25.96
C PHE A 981 13.73 -26.00 -26.94
N SER A 982 14.30 -27.04 -27.55
CA SER A 982 13.56 -27.97 -28.41
C SER A 982 12.47 -28.74 -27.66
N LEU A 983 11.51 -29.30 -28.40
CA LEU A 983 10.33 -30.00 -27.87
C LEU A 983 10.66 -31.23 -27.01
N ASP A 984 11.78 -31.90 -27.31
CA ASP A 984 12.32 -33.05 -26.60
C ASP A 984 13.24 -32.67 -25.42
N GLU A 985 13.45 -31.37 -25.20
CA GLU A 985 14.46 -30.77 -24.30
C GLU A 985 15.92 -31.22 -24.58
N ASP A 986 16.19 -31.84 -25.74
CA ASP A 986 17.51 -32.40 -26.09
C ASP A 986 18.44 -31.42 -26.82
N SER A 987 17.94 -30.24 -27.19
CA SER A 987 18.71 -29.19 -27.81
C SER A 987 18.22 -27.77 -27.47
N LEU A 988 19.10 -26.79 -27.66
CA LEU A 988 18.81 -25.36 -27.55
C LEU A 988 19.06 -24.69 -28.90
N MET A 989 18.05 -24.02 -29.44
CA MET A 989 18.15 -23.13 -30.59
C MET A 989 18.57 -21.74 -30.12
N VAL A 990 19.45 -21.07 -30.86
CA VAL A 990 19.89 -19.69 -30.60
C VAL A 990 19.98 -18.93 -31.92
N VAL A 991 19.50 -17.68 -31.92
CA VAL A 991 19.39 -16.82 -33.12
C VAL A 991 20.09 -15.49 -32.89
N THR A 992 20.73 -14.96 -33.94
CA THR A 992 21.32 -13.62 -33.94
C THR A 992 20.50 -12.59 -34.71
N GLU A 993 20.69 -11.31 -34.38
CA GLU A 993 20.22 -10.11 -35.11
C GLU A 993 20.53 -10.18 -36.63
N THR A 994 21.60 -10.87 -36.99
CA THR A 994 22.08 -11.07 -38.37
C THR A 994 21.49 -12.31 -39.07
N GLY A 995 20.58 -13.05 -38.44
CA GLY A 995 19.96 -14.26 -39.00
C GLY A 995 20.78 -15.54 -38.81
N GLY A 996 21.83 -15.53 -38.00
CA GLY A 996 22.59 -16.73 -37.66
C GLY A 996 21.78 -17.64 -36.74
N LEU A 997 21.39 -18.82 -37.22
CA LEU A 997 20.75 -19.87 -36.43
C LEU A 997 21.82 -20.90 -36.02
N THR A 998 21.84 -21.27 -34.74
CA THR A 998 22.72 -22.33 -34.21
C THR A 998 21.95 -23.25 -33.28
N GLN A 999 21.99 -24.56 -33.54
CA GLN A 999 21.46 -25.60 -32.66
C GLN A 999 22.57 -26.19 -31.77
N TRP A 1000 22.26 -26.44 -30.50
CA TRP A 1000 23.17 -27.03 -29.52
C TRP A 1000 22.53 -28.25 -28.88
N SER A 1001 23.05 -29.46 -29.07
CA SER A 1001 22.52 -30.63 -28.34
C SER A 1001 22.97 -30.63 -26.88
N LEU A 1002 22.02 -30.85 -25.98
CA LEU A 1002 22.20 -30.90 -24.53
C LEU A 1002 22.54 -32.32 -24.03
N ARG A 1003 22.32 -33.36 -24.86
CA ARG A 1003 22.65 -34.76 -24.52
C ARG A 1003 24.11 -35.17 -24.76
N LYS A 1004 24.92 -34.32 -25.40
CA LYS A 1004 26.33 -34.62 -25.73
C LYS A 1004 27.25 -33.45 -25.39
N ASP A 1005 28.02 -33.59 -24.31
CA ASP A 1005 29.14 -32.68 -23.96
C ASP A 1005 30.23 -32.57 -25.05
N SER A 1006 30.15 -33.35 -26.14
CA SER A 1006 31.17 -33.41 -27.18
C SER A 1006 30.66 -33.77 -28.59
N GLN A 1007 29.62 -33.09 -29.11
CA GLN A 1007 29.58 -32.78 -30.55
C GLN A 1007 28.56 -31.68 -30.92
N MET A 1008 29.03 -30.64 -31.61
CA MET A 1008 28.18 -29.67 -32.30
C MET A 1008 27.72 -30.24 -33.65
N THR A 1009 26.45 -30.05 -34.00
CA THR A 1009 25.87 -30.41 -35.31
C THR A 1009 25.13 -29.23 -35.91
N ALA A 1010 25.35 -28.98 -37.20
CA ALA A 1010 24.72 -27.94 -38.03
C ALA A 1010 24.77 -26.49 -37.50
N ALA A 1011 25.68 -25.69 -38.07
CA ALA A 1011 25.56 -24.24 -38.09
C ALA A 1011 24.90 -23.81 -39.41
N SER A 1012 23.58 -23.70 -39.43
CA SER A 1012 22.79 -23.24 -40.57
C SER A 1012 22.63 -21.72 -40.54
N SER A 1013 23.55 -20.99 -41.20
CA SER A 1013 23.36 -19.55 -41.40
C SER A 1013 22.20 -19.31 -42.38
N LEU A 1014 21.08 -18.78 -41.90
CA LEU A 1014 20.01 -18.29 -42.78
C LEU A 1014 20.59 -17.10 -43.58
N GLY A 1015 20.48 -17.16 -44.90
CA GLY A 1015 21.22 -16.29 -45.83
C GLY A 1015 20.73 -14.84 -45.94
N ILE A 1016 20.39 -14.19 -44.83
CA ILE A 1016 19.66 -12.91 -44.80
C ILE A 1016 20.50 -11.73 -45.33
N GLY A 1017 21.84 -11.81 -45.26
CA GLY A 1017 22.77 -10.74 -45.64
C GLY A 1017 23.14 -10.66 -47.13
N ALA A 1018 22.17 -10.47 -48.04
CA ALA A 1018 22.47 -10.27 -49.48
C ALA A 1018 21.46 -9.44 -50.31
N ALA A 1019 20.41 -8.84 -49.72
CA ALA A 1019 19.33 -8.20 -50.49
C ALA A 1019 19.64 -6.78 -50.99
N ASP A 1020 20.04 -5.87 -50.09
CA ASP A 1020 20.34 -4.46 -50.39
C ASP A 1020 21.68 -4.07 -49.75
N GLY A 1021 22.57 -3.41 -50.51
CA GLY A 1021 23.97 -3.17 -50.17
C GLY A 1021 24.25 -2.08 -49.11
N GLY A 1022 23.48 -2.02 -48.04
CA GLY A 1022 23.68 -1.10 -46.91
C GLY A 1022 24.19 -1.82 -45.66
N ALA A 1023 25.34 -1.40 -45.12
CA ALA A 1023 25.83 -1.91 -43.84
C ALA A 1023 24.86 -1.52 -42.70
N VAL A 1024 24.38 -2.50 -41.94
CA VAL A 1024 23.60 -2.25 -40.73
C VAL A 1024 24.53 -1.69 -39.66
N SER A 1025 24.31 -0.42 -39.27
CA SER A 1025 25.05 0.23 -38.20
C SER A 1025 24.69 -0.37 -36.85
N ALA A 1026 25.69 -0.80 -36.07
CA ALA A 1026 25.53 -1.42 -34.75
C ALA A 1026 25.14 -0.42 -33.62
N ASP A 1027 24.30 0.57 -33.94
CA ASP A 1027 23.95 1.72 -33.09
C ASP A 1027 22.41 1.98 -33.09
N SER A 1028 21.63 1.16 -33.81
CA SER A 1028 20.16 1.22 -33.82
C SER A 1028 19.54 0.29 -32.76
N ARG A 1029 19.24 0.85 -31.59
CA ARG A 1029 18.55 0.15 -30.48
C ARG A 1029 17.14 -0.29 -30.91
N LEU A 1030 16.79 -1.55 -30.67
CA LEU A 1030 15.43 -2.08 -30.83
C LEU A 1030 15.16 -3.11 -29.70
N ASP A 1031 14.45 -2.68 -28.66
CA ASP A 1031 14.22 -3.45 -27.43
C ASP A 1031 13.07 -4.49 -27.57
N TYR A 1032 12.87 -5.10 -28.75
CA TYR A 1032 11.72 -5.95 -29.05
C TYR A 1032 12.05 -7.22 -29.85
N GLU A 1033 11.35 -8.32 -29.55
CA GLU A 1033 11.58 -9.64 -30.14
C GLU A 1033 11.24 -9.68 -31.65
N ARG A 1034 12.17 -10.15 -32.48
CA ARG A 1034 12.05 -10.18 -33.97
C ARG A 1034 12.02 -11.58 -34.58
N VAL A 1035 11.87 -12.60 -33.74
CA VAL A 1035 12.02 -14.01 -34.10
C VAL A 1035 11.00 -14.84 -33.33
N ALA A 1036 10.20 -15.65 -34.02
CA ALA A 1036 9.30 -16.63 -33.41
C ALA A 1036 9.45 -18.01 -34.09
N PHE A 1037 9.49 -19.08 -33.29
CA PHE A 1037 9.52 -20.46 -33.77
C PHE A 1037 8.11 -21.05 -33.85
N THR A 1038 7.88 -22.00 -34.75
CA THR A 1038 6.64 -22.78 -34.72
C THR A 1038 6.59 -23.70 -33.50
N PRO A 1039 5.40 -24.11 -33.00
CA PRO A 1039 5.32 -25.02 -31.86
C PRO A 1039 5.92 -26.41 -32.12
N ASP A 1040 5.90 -26.88 -33.37
CA ASP A 1040 6.60 -28.10 -33.81
C ASP A 1040 8.10 -27.87 -34.09
N ARG A 1041 8.55 -26.60 -34.08
CA ARG A 1041 9.92 -26.11 -34.25
C ARG A 1041 10.57 -26.39 -35.60
N GLU A 1042 9.81 -26.94 -36.55
CA GLU A 1042 10.25 -27.16 -37.93
C GLU A 1042 10.49 -25.85 -38.70
N ASN A 1043 9.89 -24.73 -38.29
CA ASN A 1043 9.97 -23.46 -39.01
C ASN A 1043 10.16 -22.26 -38.06
N ILE A 1044 10.63 -21.15 -38.62
CA ILE A 1044 10.95 -19.92 -37.91
C ILE A 1044 10.53 -18.70 -38.74
N VAL A 1045 9.94 -17.70 -38.10
CA VAL A 1045 9.60 -16.40 -38.70
C VAL A 1045 10.54 -15.34 -38.15
N ILE A 1046 11.19 -14.60 -39.05
CA ILE A 1046 12.16 -13.55 -38.72
C ILE A 1046 11.73 -12.25 -39.39
N ALA A 1047 11.77 -11.13 -38.67
CA ALA A 1047 11.37 -9.82 -39.17
C ALA A 1047 12.54 -8.84 -39.40
N PRO A 1048 13.22 -8.87 -40.56
CA PRO A 1048 14.10 -7.79 -40.97
C PRO A 1048 13.30 -6.53 -41.33
N LYS A 1049 13.35 -5.51 -40.46
CA LYS A 1049 12.75 -4.17 -40.64
C LYS A 1049 11.24 -4.19 -40.91
N ASP A 1050 10.81 -3.98 -42.15
CA ASP A 1050 9.43 -3.84 -42.62
C ASP A 1050 8.82 -5.16 -43.13
N GLN A 1051 9.61 -6.23 -43.20
CA GLN A 1051 9.26 -7.50 -43.83
C GLN A 1051 9.35 -8.66 -42.84
N CYS A 1052 8.49 -9.69 -43.00
CA CYS A 1052 8.60 -10.95 -42.27
C CYS A 1052 8.86 -12.11 -43.24
N LEU A 1053 9.92 -12.87 -42.96
CA LEU A 1053 10.42 -13.98 -43.76
C LEU A 1053 10.20 -15.30 -43.00
N VAL A 1054 9.78 -16.35 -43.70
CA VAL A 1054 9.51 -17.67 -43.12
C VAL A 1054 10.56 -18.65 -43.62
N PHE A 1055 11.27 -19.31 -42.72
CA PHE A 1055 12.28 -20.31 -43.05
C PHE A 1055 11.95 -21.66 -42.41
N ASN A 1056 12.27 -22.76 -43.09
CA ASN A 1056 12.34 -24.08 -42.45
C ASN A 1056 13.69 -24.23 -41.75
N VAL A 1057 13.69 -24.77 -40.53
CA VAL A 1057 14.85 -24.84 -39.63
C VAL A 1057 15.89 -25.83 -40.15
N ASP A 1058 15.49 -27.02 -40.55
CA ASP A 1058 16.41 -28.11 -40.96
C ASP A 1058 17.08 -27.86 -42.31
N SER A 1059 16.32 -27.39 -43.30
CA SER A 1059 16.82 -27.09 -44.65
C SER A 1059 17.45 -25.70 -44.80
N ALA A 1060 17.23 -24.81 -43.83
CA ALA A 1060 17.57 -23.38 -43.89
C ALA A 1060 16.94 -22.62 -45.08
N ALA A 1061 15.98 -23.22 -45.80
CA ALA A 1061 15.35 -22.65 -46.98
C ALA A 1061 14.28 -21.61 -46.59
N LEU A 1062 14.22 -20.51 -47.34
CA LEU A 1062 13.08 -19.58 -47.30
C LEU A 1062 11.86 -20.31 -47.87
N THR A 1063 10.84 -20.56 -47.05
CA THR A 1063 9.62 -21.28 -47.45
C THR A 1063 8.56 -20.34 -47.99
N ASP A 1064 8.39 -19.18 -47.35
CA ASP A 1064 7.43 -18.15 -47.76
C ASP A 1064 7.79 -16.75 -47.20
N THR A 1065 6.98 -15.74 -47.51
CA THR A 1065 7.22 -14.34 -47.13
C THR A 1065 5.90 -13.58 -46.98
N MET A 1066 5.68 -13.00 -45.80
CA MET A 1066 4.50 -12.16 -45.55
C MET A 1066 4.65 -10.80 -46.25
N ARG A 1067 3.53 -10.17 -46.61
CA ARG A 1067 3.53 -8.83 -47.21
C ARG A 1067 4.15 -7.80 -46.24
N ARG A 1068 4.96 -6.90 -46.78
CA ARG A 1068 5.61 -5.81 -46.02
C ARG A 1068 4.59 -4.89 -45.34
N HIS A 1069 4.95 -4.44 -44.13
CA HIS A 1069 4.35 -3.28 -43.46
C HIS A 1069 4.84 -1.97 -44.09
N LYS A 1070 4.32 -0.83 -43.63
CA LYS A 1070 4.78 0.51 -44.00
C LYS A 1070 5.74 1.10 -42.96
N GLY A 1071 5.60 0.69 -41.71
CA GLY A 1071 6.53 1.00 -40.61
C GLY A 1071 7.49 -0.17 -40.36
N LEU A 1072 8.31 -0.05 -39.32
CA LEU A 1072 9.06 -1.20 -38.81
C LEU A 1072 8.09 -2.19 -38.17
N VAL A 1073 8.35 -3.49 -38.34
CA VAL A 1073 7.72 -4.54 -37.55
C VAL A 1073 8.13 -4.33 -36.10
N SER A 1074 7.15 -4.37 -35.19
CA SER A 1074 7.31 -4.12 -33.76
C SER A 1074 7.35 -5.39 -32.91
N CYS A 1075 6.71 -6.47 -33.37
CA CYS A 1075 6.79 -7.82 -32.79
C CYS A 1075 6.42 -8.90 -33.82
N VAL A 1076 6.78 -10.16 -33.50
CA VAL A 1076 6.46 -11.37 -34.27
C VAL A 1076 6.06 -12.46 -33.29
N ASP A 1077 5.05 -13.27 -33.63
CA ASP A 1077 4.65 -14.45 -32.84
C ASP A 1077 4.15 -15.60 -33.74
N PHE A 1078 4.10 -16.84 -33.24
CA PHE A 1078 3.62 -18.01 -33.99
C PHE A 1078 2.91 -19.02 -33.09
N VAL A 1079 1.65 -19.36 -33.42
CA VAL A 1079 0.88 -20.41 -32.73
C VAL A 1079 0.18 -21.34 -33.71
N ALA A 1080 0.36 -22.64 -33.49
CA ALA A 1080 -0.16 -23.76 -34.28
C ALA A 1080 0.15 -23.65 -35.79
N ASP A 1081 -0.81 -23.20 -36.58
CA ASP A 1081 -0.78 -23.05 -38.04
C ASP A 1081 -0.70 -21.58 -38.48
N ARG A 1082 -0.41 -20.65 -37.57
CA ARG A 1082 -0.55 -19.20 -37.78
C ARG A 1082 0.61 -18.38 -37.23
N SER A 1083 1.03 -17.37 -37.98
CA SER A 1083 1.97 -16.34 -37.53
C SER A 1083 1.27 -14.99 -37.38
N LEU A 1084 1.84 -14.13 -36.55
CA LEU A 1084 1.47 -12.74 -36.35
C LEU A 1084 2.69 -11.84 -36.59
N SER A 1085 2.47 -10.70 -37.23
CA SER A 1085 3.40 -9.57 -37.19
C SER A 1085 2.63 -8.27 -36.95
N ALA A 1086 3.08 -7.44 -36.01
CA ALA A 1086 2.54 -6.09 -35.80
C ALA A 1086 3.60 -5.03 -36.14
N SER A 1087 3.19 -3.78 -36.29
CA SER A 1087 4.09 -2.70 -36.71
C SER A 1087 3.78 -1.35 -36.07
N GLU A 1088 4.80 -0.49 -36.05
CA GLU A 1088 4.73 0.95 -35.76
C GLU A 1088 3.76 1.71 -36.68
N ASP A 1089 3.30 1.12 -37.80
CA ASP A 1089 2.24 1.68 -38.65
C ASP A 1089 0.81 1.40 -38.17
N GLY A 1090 0.64 0.76 -37.01
CA GLY A 1090 -0.65 0.42 -36.40
C GLY A 1090 -1.33 -0.82 -36.99
N THR A 1091 -0.68 -1.52 -37.92
CA THR A 1091 -1.25 -2.70 -38.58
C THR A 1091 -0.77 -4.02 -37.95
N ILE A 1092 -1.67 -5.00 -37.90
CA ILE A 1092 -1.38 -6.39 -37.53
C ILE A 1092 -1.68 -7.27 -38.74
N ARG A 1093 -0.78 -8.21 -39.04
CA ARG A 1093 -0.98 -9.25 -40.07
C ARG A 1093 -1.06 -10.61 -39.40
N VAL A 1094 -1.93 -11.46 -39.91
CA VAL A 1094 -2.02 -12.87 -39.51
C VAL A 1094 -1.93 -13.72 -40.76
N ALA A 1095 -0.88 -14.54 -40.88
CA ALA A 1095 -0.77 -15.52 -41.95
C ALA A 1095 -1.21 -16.91 -41.46
N ARG A 1096 -2.01 -17.62 -42.27
CA ARG A 1096 -2.47 -18.99 -42.02
C ARG A 1096 -1.78 -19.96 -42.97
N TYR A 1097 -1.04 -20.93 -42.46
CA TYR A 1097 -0.20 -21.82 -43.25
C TYR A 1097 -0.86 -23.16 -43.56
N ARG A 1098 -0.35 -23.85 -44.59
CA ARG A 1098 -0.61 -25.28 -44.83
C ARG A 1098 0.73 -25.97 -45.07
N LYS A 1099 0.90 -27.20 -44.56
CA LYS A 1099 2.00 -28.08 -44.98
C LYS A 1099 1.70 -28.56 -46.43
N VAL A 1100 2.72 -28.51 -47.27
CA VAL A 1100 2.72 -28.80 -48.71
C VAL A 1100 3.84 -29.78 -49.02
#